data_AF-W5KFW3-F1
#
_entry.id   AF-W5KFW3-F1
#
_cell.length_a   1.000
_cell.length_b   1.000
_cell.length_c   1.000
_cell.angle_alpha   90.00
_cell.angle_beta   90.00
_cell.angle_gamma   90.00
#
_symmetry.space_group_name_H-M   'P 1'
#
loop_
_entity.id
_entity.type
_entity.pdbx_description
1 polymer ?
#
loop_
_entity_poly.entity_id
_entity_poly.type
_entity_poly.pdbx_seq_one_letter_code
_entity_poly.pdbx_strand_id
1 'polypeptide(L)'
;MSRILDKLDPRRVQWSAFSSRVLRTKPVESMLDSSAGTAGTGPHGTKLARVLTTVDLVSLGVGSCVGTGMYVVSGLVAKEMAGPGVIVSFIIAAVASILSGVCYAEFGVRVPKTTGSAYTYSYVTVGEFVAFFIGWNLILEYLIGTAAGASALSSMFDSLANHSISDFMISHVGTLNGLGKGEQAYPDLLALIIAILVTVIVALGVKNSVGFNNVLNVINLIVWVFMMIAGLFFVSGTNWDEGRFLPFGWSGVMQGAATCFYAFIGFDIIATTGEEAKSPNTSIPYAITASLVTCLTAYVSVSVILTLMVPYTEIDADAPLMEMFALHGFQAAKYIVAIGSIAGLTVSLLGSLFPMPRVIYAMAGDGLLFRFLAHVSTYTETPVVACIVSGFMAALLALLVSLRDLIEMMSIGTLLAYTLVSVCVLLLRYQPESDIHGFVNFLSEENAKRKAEGVLAECEKDACSPLSEGEDYGGPPTNTCGAKNLPSLGDNEMLIGKSDKSNYTASHPNYGTVDMSSGIESDETESVYLQKLKKLMGPRYYTMRIRLGLPSKMDRPTVYTGRTVTRCVLLLFFLIFGFCSLIIFGADCISEGRWWAVLLLVLQVLIITLLIFIIIQQPENPKRLPYMAPCVPFVPASAMLVNVYLMLKLSSITWIRFAVWCFVGKTYFHYFSDLFKGLK
;
A
#
# COMPACT_ATOMS: atom_id res chain seq x y z
N MET A 1 34.67 30.81 -22.31
CA MET A 1 34.84 29.39 -22.67
C MET A 1 35.65 28.58 -21.65
N SER A 2 36.71 29.12 -21.00
CA SER A 2 37.51 28.33 -20.04
C SER A 2 36.79 27.97 -18.72
N ARG A 3 35.85 28.78 -18.23
CA ARG A 3 35.06 28.46 -17.01
C ARG A 3 34.03 27.34 -17.17
N ILE A 4 33.70 26.95 -18.40
CA ILE A 4 32.74 25.85 -18.68
C ILE A 4 33.48 24.52 -18.79
N LEU A 5 34.72 24.54 -19.30
CA LEU A 5 35.60 23.37 -19.38
C LEU A 5 36.12 22.92 -18.01
N ASP A 6 36.31 23.84 -17.05
CA ASP A 6 36.67 23.48 -15.67
C ASP A 6 35.54 22.75 -14.89
N LYS A 7 34.29 22.81 -15.37
CA LYS A 7 33.15 22.09 -14.78
C LYS A 7 32.95 20.67 -15.36
N LEU A 8 33.69 20.31 -16.40
CA LEU A 8 33.52 19.05 -17.14
C LEU A 8 34.60 18.00 -16.83
N ASP A 9 35.43 18.21 -15.80
CA ASP A 9 36.45 17.24 -15.38
C ASP A 9 35.80 16.02 -14.67
N PRO A 10 35.78 14.81 -15.28
CA PRO A 10 35.11 13.64 -14.72
C PRO A 10 35.81 13.05 -13.49
N ARG A 11 36.95 13.62 -13.07
CA ARG A 11 37.71 13.19 -11.88
C ARG A 11 37.29 13.90 -10.59
N ARG A 12 36.40 14.90 -10.65
CA ARG A 12 35.82 15.60 -9.48
C ARG A 12 34.39 15.20 -9.15
N VAL A 13 33.88 14.09 -9.67
CA VAL A 13 32.66 13.48 -9.11
C VAL A 13 33.04 12.91 -7.75
N GLN A 14 32.74 13.68 -6.71
CA GLN A 14 32.96 13.29 -5.32
C GLN A 14 31.98 12.13 -5.00
N TRP A 15 32.38 10.90 -5.31
CA TRP A 15 31.59 9.69 -5.08
C TRP A 15 31.13 9.55 -3.62
N SER A 16 31.89 10.13 -2.68
CA SER A 16 31.51 10.19 -1.25
C SER A 16 30.32 11.13 -0.98
N ALA A 17 30.23 12.27 -1.67
CA ALA A 17 29.09 13.20 -1.57
C ALA A 17 27.85 12.66 -2.29
N PHE A 18 28.03 11.88 -3.36
CA PHE A 18 26.94 11.18 -4.04
C PHE A 18 26.36 10.07 -3.17
N SER A 19 27.20 9.23 -2.57
CA SER A 19 26.77 8.18 -1.63
C SER A 19 26.04 8.76 -0.42
N SER A 20 26.52 9.86 0.16
CA SER A 20 25.84 10.53 1.29
C SER A 20 24.51 11.20 0.90
N ARG A 21 24.32 11.58 -0.38
CA ARG A 21 23.07 12.17 -0.90
C ARG A 21 22.03 11.10 -1.23
N VAL A 22 22.43 9.96 -1.79
CA VAL A 22 21.55 8.82 -2.11
C VAL A 22 20.99 8.15 -0.84
N LEU A 23 21.80 8.12 0.22
CA LEU A 23 21.45 7.57 1.54
C LEU A 23 20.92 8.63 2.53
N ARG A 24 20.65 9.86 2.09
CA ARG A 24 20.14 10.90 2.98
C ARG A 24 18.74 10.52 3.46
N THR A 25 18.64 10.13 4.72
CA THR A 25 17.36 10.05 5.41
C THR A 25 16.96 11.47 5.83
N LYS A 26 15.66 11.73 5.91
CA LYS A 26 15.17 13.01 6.45
C LYS A 26 15.41 12.96 7.96
N PRO A 27 16.30 13.80 8.53
CA PRO A 27 16.41 13.88 9.98
C PRO A 27 15.05 14.32 10.49
N VAL A 28 14.56 13.63 11.52
CA VAL A 28 13.24 13.89 12.12
C VAL A 28 13.10 15.37 12.47
N GLU A 29 14.21 16.04 12.85
CA GLU A 29 14.25 17.49 13.11
C GLU A 29 13.82 18.39 11.93
N SER A 30 14.12 18.04 10.67
CA SER A 30 13.72 18.86 9.51
C SER A 30 12.24 18.73 9.13
N MET A 31 11.58 17.66 9.61
CA MET A 31 10.12 17.58 9.61
C MET A 31 9.51 18.48 10.70
N LEU A 32 10.26 18.77 11.78
CA LEU A 32 9.91 19.76 12.81
C LEU A 32 9.90 21.17 12.23
N ASP A 33 10.94 21.61 11.52
CA ASP A 33 11.03 23.00 11.04
C ASP A 33 10.01 23.32 9.93
N SER A 34 9.65 22.33 9.10
CA SER A 34 8.62 22.51 8.07
C SER A 34 7.20 22.63 8.66
N SER A 35 7.03 22.28 9.95
CA SER A 35 5.74 22.36 10.66
C SER A 35 5.75 23.31 11.88
N ALA A 36 6.93 23.73 12.36
CA ALA A 36 7.15 24.70 13.45
C ALA A 36 7.65 26.08 12.96
N GLY A 37 8.06 26.19 11.69
CA GLY A 37 8.51 27.45 11.09
C GLY A 37 7.35 28.43 10.86
N THR A 38 7.24 29.42 11.75
CA THR A 38 6.49 30.69 11.61
C THR A 38 4.96 30.59 11.51
N ALA A 39 4.31 30.86 12.64
CA ALA A 39 3.08 31.63 12.66
C ALA A 39 3.35 33.00 12.01
N GLY A 40 3.24 33.04 10.68
CA GLY A 40 3.59 34.18 9.85
C GLY A 40 3.94 33.75 8.43
N THR A 41 2.92 33.66 7.56
CA THR A 41 3.03 33.71 6.08
C THR A 41 4.14 32.84 5.42
N GLY A 42 3.84 31.56 5.18
CA GLY A 42 4.58 30.65 4.28
C GLY A 42 3.67 29.49 3.77
N PRO A 43 3.88 28.89 2.59
CA PRO A 43 2.77 28.50 1.70
C PRO A 43 2.16 27.08 1.85
N HIS A 44 2.59 26.20 2.75
CA HIS A 44 2.10 24.82 2.78
C HIS A 44 1.92 24.28 4.20
N GLY A 45 0.68 24.33 4.70
CA GLY A 45 0.34 23.87 6.05
C GLY A 45 -1.14 23.55 6.25
N THR A 46 -1.83 23.00 5.25
CA THR A 46 -3.23 22.54 5.39
C THR A 46 -3.27 21.03 5.64
N LYS A 47 -3.83 20.62 6.78
CA LYS A 47 -4.06 19.21 7.14
C LYS A 47 -5.27 18.67 6.39
N LEU A 48 -5.21 17.43 5.90
CA LEU A 48 -6.35 16.75 5.27
C LEU A 48 -7.44 16.45 6.31
N ALA A 49 -8.71 16.57 5.92
CA ALA A 49 -9.83 16.32 6.82
C ALA A 49 -10.02 14.81 7.09
N ARG A 50 -10.20 14.44 8.37
CA ARG A 50 -10.46 13.04 8.78
C ARG A 50 -11.92 12.68 8.62
N VAL A 51 -12.29 12.27 7.40
CA VAL A 51 -13.69 12.00 7.03
C VAL A 51 -14.02 10.51 6.88
N LEU A 52 -13.02 9.66 6.63
CA LEU A 52 -13.24 8.26 6.26
C LEU A 52 -13.51 7.36 7.48
N THR A 53 -14.61 6.61 7.41
CA THR A 53 -14.94 5.55 8.37
C THR A 53 -14.34 4.21 7.95
N THR A 54 -14.34 3.21 8.84
CA THR A 54 -13.88 1.85 8.53
C THR A 54 -14.65 1.23 7.36
N VAL A 55 -15.96 1.50 7.28
CA VAL A 55 -16.82 1.00 6.18
C VAL A 55 -16.44 1.67 4.86
N ASP A 56 -16.15 2.96 4.88
CA ASP A 56 -15.67 3.68 3.68
C ASP A 56 -14.33 3.12 3.20
N LEU A 57 -13.42 2.77 4.11
CA LEU A 57 -12.14 2.16 3.76
C LEU A 57 -12.30 0.75 3.18
N VAL A 58 -13.19 -0.07 3.74
CA VAL A 58 -13.54 -1.39 3.17
C VAL A 58 -14.14 -1.20 1.78
N SER A 59 -15.10 -0.28 1.63
CA SER A 59 -15.75 0.01 0.36
C SER A 59 -14.76 0.51 -0.69
N LEU A 60 -13.80 1.37 -0.31
CA LEU A 60 -12.71 1.82 -1.18
C LEU A 60 -11.81 0.66 -1.62
N GLY A 61 -11.45 -0.24 -0.71
CA GLY A 61 -10.59 -1.40 -1.05
C GLY A 61 -11.30 -2.48 -1.86
N VAL A 62 -12.54 -2.83 -1.51
CA VAL A 62 -13.35 -3.76 -2.30
C VAL A 62 -13.64 -3.15 -3.66
N GLY A 63 -14.00 -1.87 -3.70
CA GLY A 63 -14.33 -1.19 -4.94
C GLY A 63 -13.14 -1.02 -5.89
N SER A 64 -11.94 -0.75 -5.35
CA SER A 64 -10.72 -0.63 -6.15
C SER A 64 -10.33 -1.95 -6.78
N CYS A 65 -10.38 -3.03 -6.00
CA CYS A 65 -10.06 -4.38 -6.47
C CYS A 65 -11.15 -4.92 -7.39
N VAL A 66 -12.42 -4.95 -6.95
CA VAL A 66 -13.57 -5.56 -7.66
C VAL A 66 -14.09 -4.65 -8.79
N GLY A 67 -13.26 -4.48 -9.81
CA GLY A 67 -13.60 -3.79 -11.06
C GLY A 67 -13.10 -4.57 -12.27
N THR A 68 -12.08 -4.05 -12.95
CA THR A 68 -11.55 -4.61 -14.20
C THR A 68 -11.08 -6.05 -14.04
N GLY A 69 -10.56 -6.41 -12.85
CA GLY A 69 -10.19 -7.79 -12.52
C GLY A 69 -11.36 -8.78 -12.66
N MET A 70 -12.56 -8.38 -12.22
CA MET A 70 -13.73 -9.26 -12.17
C MET A 70 -14.36 -9.34 -13.54
N TYR A 71 -14.63 -8.18 -14.13
CA TYR A 71 -15.42 -8.07 -15.35
C TYR A 71 -14.65 -8.40 -16.63
N VAL A 72 -13.33 -8.20 -16.66
CA VAL A 72 -12.51 -8.39 -17.87
C VAL A 72 -11.45 -9.47 -17.68
N VAL A 73 -10.60 -9.35 -16.66
CA VAL A 73 -9.41 -10.23 -16.52
C VAL A 73 -9.80 -11.69 -16.31
N SER A 74 -10.90 -11.96 -15.60
CA SER A 74 -11.37 -13.33 -15.36
C SER A 74 -11.65 -14.08 -16.67
N GLY A 75 -12.29 -13.44 -17.66
CA GLY A 75 -12.55 -14.05 -18.96
C GLY A 75 -11.33 -14.10 -19.86
N LEU A 76 -10.50 -13.05 -19.86
CA LEU A 76 -9.24 -13.02 -20.62
C LEU A 76 -8.32 -14.19 -20.24
N VAL A 77 -8.11 -14.41 -18.94
CA VAL A 77 -7.25 -15.50 -18.44
C VAL A 77 -7.90 -16.86 -18.68
N ALA A 78 -9.22 -16.98 -18.50
CA ALA A 78 -9.94 -18.22 -18.81
C ALA A 78 -9.79 -18.60 -20.30
N LYS A 79 -9.97 -17.66 -21.21
CA LYS A 79 -9.92 -17.90 -22.66
C LYS A 79 -8.51 -18.22 -23.16
N GLU A 80 -7.52 -17.41 -22.77
CA GLU A 80 -6.20 -17.42 -23.43
C GLU A 80 -5.09 -18.12 -22.66
N MET A 81 -5.23 -18.34 -21.34
CA MET A 81 -4.10 -18.79 -20.52
C MET A 81 -4.37 -20.05 -19.69
N ALA A 82 -5.49 -20.13 -18.99
CA ALA A 82 -5.69 -21.13 -17.95
C ALA A 82 -6.90 -22.05 -18.18
N GLY A 83 -7.86 -21.67 -19.03
CA GLY A 83 -9.14 -22.40 -19.11
C GLY A 83 -9.90 -22.35 -17.78
N PRO A 84 -10.63 -23.42 -17.41
CA PRO A 84 -11.22 -23.57 -16.08
C PRO A 84 -10.19 -23.51 -14.92
N GLY A 85 -8.92 -23.78 -15.21
CA GLY A 85 -7.80 -23.63 -14.28
C GLY A 85 -7.61 -22.20 -13.74
N VAL A 86 -8.28 -21.20 -14.33
CA VAL A 86 -8.31 -19.81 -13.85
C VAL A 86 -8.74 -19.70 -12.37
N ILE A 87 -9.55 -20.65 -11.88
CA ILE A 87 -9.94 -20.71 -10.46
C ILE A 87 -8.71 -20.89 -9.57
N VAL A 88 -7.82 -21.81 -9.95
CA VAL A 88 -6.56 -22.06 -9.24
C VAL A 88 -5.62 -20.87 -9.38
N SER A 89 -5.58 -20.24 -10.56
CA SER A 89 -4.82 -19.01 -10.79
C SER A 89 -5.23 -17.88 -9.83
N PHE A 90 -6.53 -17.65 -9.64
CA PHE A 90 -7.04 -16.65 -8.69
C PHE A 90 -6.75 -17.01 -7.24
N ILE A 91 -6.80 -18.28 -6.85
CA ILE A 91 -6.45 -18.72 -5.49
C ILE A 91 -4.96 -18.44 -5.22
N ILE A 92 -4.07 -18.76 -6.16
CA ILE A 92 -2.63 -18.50 -6.04
C ILE A 92 -2.37 -16.99 -5.94
N ALA A 93 -2.99 -16.19 -6.81
CA ALA A 93 -2.90 -14.73 -6.77
C ALA A 93 -3.42 -14.15 -5.44
N ALA A 94 -4.53 -14.66 -4.92
CA ALA A 94 -5.10 -14.23 -3.65
C ALA A 94 -4.17 -14.50 -2.47
N VAL A 95 -3.54 -15.68 -2.44
CA VAL A 95 -2.56 -16.01 -1.38
C VAL A 95 -1.38 -15.03 -1.41
N ALA A 96 -0.86 -14.71 -2.60
CA ALA A 96 0.19 -13.70 -2.77
C ALA A 96 -0.22 -12.33 -2.20
N SER A 97 -1.44 -11.90 -2.53
CA SER A 97 -1.99 -10.61 -2.11
C SER A 97 -2.34 -10.57 -0.62
N ILE A 98 -2.81 -11.66 -0.02
CA ILE A 98 -3.07 -11.75 1.43
C ILE A 98 -1.75 -11.67 2.22
N LEU A 99 -0.71 -12.38 1.79
CA LEU A 99 0.61 -12.32 2.42
C LEU A 99 1.18 -10.90 2.36
N SER A 100 1.06 -10.24 1.21
CA SER A 100 1.46 -8.85 1.03
C SER A 100 0.58 -7.89 1.85
N GLY A 101 -0.74 -8.09 1.85
CA GLY A 101 -1.73 -7.28 2.57
C GLY A 101 -1.53 -7.27 4.08
N VAL A 102 -1.18 -8.41 4.66
CA VAL A 102 -0.79 -8.52 6.08
C VAL A 102 0.45 -7.68 6.40
N CYS A 103 1.45 -7.68 5.51
CA CYS A 103 2.63 -6.82 5.66
C CYS A 103 2.25 -5.34 5.55
N TYR A 104 1.39 -4.98 4.59
CA TYR A 104 0.85 -3.63 4.42
C TYR A 104 0.02 -3.16 5.61
N ALA A 105 -0.73 -4.04 6.26
CA ALA A 105 -1.52 -3.71 7.44
C ALA A 105 -0.62 -3.34 8.65
N GLU A 106 0.45 -4.09 8.91
CA GLU A 106 1.45 -3.69 9.93
C GLU A 106 2.13 -2.38 9.55
N PHE A 107 2.44 -2.21 8.28
CA PHE A 107 3.07 -1.01 7.74
C PHE A 107 2.17 0.23 7.90
N GLY A 108 0.89 0.16 7.56
CA GLY A 108 -0.06 1.28 7.65
C GLY A 108 -0.34 1.73 9.08
N VAL A 109 -0.23 0.83 10.07
CA VAL A 109 -0.40 1.15 11.50
C VAL A 109 0.87 1.74 12.12
N ARG A 110 2.04 1.51 11.52
CA ARG A 110 3.31 2.13 11.98
C ARG A 110 3.38 3.62 11.68
N VAL A 111 2.77 4.06 10.58
CA VAL A 111 2.73 5.48 10.18
C VAL A 111 1.34 5.94 9.75
N PRO A 112 0.39 5.98 10.69
CA PRO A 112 -1.01 6.27 10.36
C PRO A 112 -1.28 7.76 10.04
N LYS A 113 -0.30 8.65 10.29
CA LYS A 113 -0.50 10.12 10.27
C LYS A 113 0.16 10.82 9.08
N THR A 114 0.62 10.09 8.06
CA THR A 114 1.28 10.69 6.89
C THR A 114 0.64 10.22 5.59
N THR A 115 0.30 11.16 4.72
CA THR A 115 -0.13 10.93 3.35
C THR A 115 0.96 10.18 2.56
N GLY A 116 0.59 9.10 1.87
CA GLY A 116 1.55 8.32 1.07
C GLY A 116 2.40 7.34 1.87
N SER A 117 1.82 6.71 2.91
CA SER A 117 2.48 5.87 3.93
C SER A 117 3.68 5.05 3.43
N ALA A 118 3.58 4.35 2.29
CA ALA A 118 4.65 3.53 1.69
C ALA A 118 5.91 4.33 1.36
N TYR A 119 5.74 5.50 0.76
CA TYR A 119 6.80 6.43 0.37
C TYR A 119 7.45 7.09 1.60
N THR A 120 6.64 7.74 2.44
CA THR A 120 7.13 8.57 3.56
C THR A 120 7.96 7.75 4.53
N TYR A 121 7.52 6.53 4.81
CA TYR A 121 8.24 5.68 5.74
C TYR A 121 9.54 5.14 5.16
N SER A 122 9.54 4.71 3.89
CA SER A 122 10.75 4.26 3.21
C SER A 122 11.81 5.37 3.12
N TYR A 123 11.37 6.63 3.06
CA TYR A 123 12.24 7.81 3.15
C TYR A 123 12.95 7.87 4.49
N VAL A 124 12.21 7.64 5.57
CA VAL A 124 12.74 7.68 6.94
C VAL A 124 13.68 6.49 7.20
N THR A 125 13.36 5.29 6.71
CA THR A 125 14.01 4.06 7.16
C THR A 125 15.12 3.55 6.26
N VAL A 126 15.01 3.77 4.94
CA VAL A 126 16.00 3.28 3.96
C VAL A 126 16.77 4.43 3.33
N GLY A 127 16.07 5.50 2.96
CA GLY A 127 16.68 6.71 2.41
C GLY A 127 15.92 7.29 1.21
N GLU A 128 16.33 8.49 0.81
CA GLU A 128 15.66 9.29 -0.21
C GLU A 128 15.50 8.57 -1.56
N PHE A 129 16.52 7.89 -2.06
CA PHE A 129 16.45 7.25 -3.39
C PHE A 129 15.44 6.10 -3.42
N VAL A 130 15.43 5.25 -2.38
CA VAL A 130 14.50 4.12 -2.30
C VAL A 130 13.08 4.63 -2.11
N ALA A 131 12.89 5.69 -1.32
CA ALA A 131 11.61 6.36 -1.21
C ALA A 131 11.13 6.91 -2.54
N PHE A 132 11.97 7.68 -3.24
CA PHE A 132 11.65 8.19 -4.57
C PHE A 132 11.24 7.04 -5.51
N PHE A 133 12.00 5.95 -5.52
CA PHE A 133 11.71 4.80 -6.38
C PHE A 133 10.35 4.15 -6.05
N ILE A 134 10.02 4.00 -4.76
CA ILE A 134 8.71 3.49 -4.33
C ILE A 134 7.59 4.46 -4.74
N GLY A 135 7.75 5.76 -4.47
CA GLY A 135 6.76 6.77 -4.87
C GLY A 135 6.57 6.87 -6.38
N TRP A 136 7.65 6.79 -7.15
CA TRP A 136 7.64 6.80 -8.62
C TRP A 136 6.90 5.59 -9.20
N ASN A 137 7.05 4.41 -8.58
CA ASN A 137 6.29 3.21 -8.96
C ASN A 137 4.81 3.29 -8.54
N LEU A 138 4.49 3.86 -7.38
CA LEU A 138 3.09 4.07 -6.97
C LEU A 138 2.36 5.06 -7.89
N ILE A 139 3.05 6.12 -8.34
CA ILE A 139 2.48 7.05 -9.33
C ILE A 139 2.19 6.30 -10.63
N LEU A 140 3.13 5.49 -11.13
CA LEU A 140 2.92 4.68 -12.32
C LEU A 140 1.73 3.74 -12.16
N GLU A 141 1.67 3.01 -11.05
CA GLU A 141 0.61 2.08 -10.72
C GLU A 141 -0.77 2.76 -10.79
N TYR A 142 -0.98 3.86 -10.07
CA TYR A 142 -2.27 4.54 -10.08
C TYR A 142 -2.61 5.21 -11.42
N LEU A 143 -1.59 5.66 -12.16
CA LEU A 143 -1.75 6.21 -13.50
C LEU A 143 -2.26 5.15 -14.48
N ILE A 144 -1.62 3.98 -14.47
CA ILE A 144 -2.03 2.82 -15.28
C ILE A 144 -3.40 2.31 -14.83
N GLY A 145 -3.69 2.29 -13.53
CA GLY A 145 -4.98 1.84 -13.00
C GLY A 145 -6.13 2.68 -13.47
N THR A 146 -5.92 4.00 -13.46
CA THR A 146 -6.88 4.95 -14.00
C THR A 146 -7.06 4.73 -15.52
N ALA A 147 -5.98 4.54 -16.27
CA ALA A 147 -6.06 4.27 -17.70
C ALA A 147 -6.77 2.94 -18.04
N ALA A 148 -6.47 1.89 -17.28
CA ALA A 148 -7.03 0.55 -17.45
C ALA A 148 -8.52 0.53 -17.10
N GLY A 149 -8.92 1.16 -16.00
CA GLY A 149 -10.33 1.30 -15.61
C GLY A 149 -11.14 2.06 -16.66
N ALA A 150 -10.60 3.15 -17.21
CA ALA A 150 -11.26 3.90 -18.27
C ALA A 150 -11.37 3.11 -19.58
N SER A 151 -10.32 2.36 -19.95
CA SER A 151 -10.32 1.51 -21.15
C SER A 151 -11.29 0.34 -21.03
N ALA A 152 -11.36 -0.29 -19.85
CA ALA A 152 -12.34 -1.34 -19.56
C ALA A 152 -13.77 -0.81 -19.61
N LEU A 153 -14.03 0.39 -19.07
CA LEU A 153 -15.36 1.01 -19.14
C LEU A 153 -15.75 1.35 -20.59
N SER A 154 -14.79 1.82 -21.40
CA SER A 154 -14.97 2.05 -22.83
C SER A 154 -15.34 0.77 -23.58
N SER A 155 -14.62 -0.32 -23.33
CA SER A 155 -14.90 -1.65 -23.90
C SER A 155 -16.31 -2.15 -23.55
N MET A 156 -16.77 -1.93 -22.30
CA MET A 156 -18.15 -2.27 -21.92
C MET A 156 -19.20 -1.46 -22.67
N PHE A 157 -18.97 -0.16 -22.89
CA PHE A 157 -19.86 0.67 -23.70
C PHE A 157 -19.87 0.25 -25.17
N ASP A 158 -18.71 -0.13 -25.72
CA ASP A 158 -18.61 -0.63 -27.09
C ASP A 158 -19.37 -1.94 -27.28
N SER A 159 -19.21 -2.89 -26.35
CA SER A 159 -19.95 -4.15 -26.37
C SER A 159 -21.46 -3.94 -26.22
N LEU A 160 -21.91 -2.98 -25.39
CA LEU A 160 -23.33 -2.61 -25.29
C LEU A 160 -23.88 -1.97 -26.58
N ALA A 161 -23.01 -1.29 -27.34
CA ALA A 161 -23.30 -0.71 -28.65
C ALA A 161 -23.06 -1.70 -29.81
N ASN A 162 -22.92 -3.00 -29.52
CA ASN A 162 -22.62 -4.06 -30.49
C ASN A 162 -21.41 -3.73 -31.38
N HIS A 163 -20.32 -3.24 -30.78
CA HIS A 163 -19.05 -2.90 -31.43
C HIS A 163 -19.11 -1.77 -32.47
N SER A 164 -20.19 -0.98 -32.48
CA SER A 164 -20.31 0.14 -33.41
C SER A 164 -19.31 1.27 -33.14
N ILE A 165 -18.79 1.42 -31.90
CA ILE A 165 -17.89 2.52 -31.53
C ILE A 165 -16.47 2.19 -32.01
N SER A 166 -16.02 0.95 -31.80
CA SER A 166 -14.75 0.45 -32.33
C SER A 166 -14.72 0.50 -33.86
N ASP A 167 -15.78 0.04 -34.54
CA ASP A 167 -15.90 0.09 -36.01
C ASP A 167 -15.83 1.52 -36.57
N PHE A 168 -16.49 2.48 -35.91
CA PHE A 168 -16.45 3.89 -36.29
C PHE A 168 -15.03 4.47 -36.15
N MET A 169 -14.34 4.16 -35.05
CA MET A 169 -12.98 4.65 -34.79
C MET A 169 -11.96 4.05 -35.76
N ILE A 170 -12.06 2.74 -36.04
CA ILE A 170 -11.19 2.06 -37.00
C ILE A 170 -11.39 2.63 -38.40
N SER A 171 -12.64 2.87 -38.82
CA SER A 171 -12.95 3.39 -40.16
C SER A 171 -12.53 4.85 -40.39
N HIS A 172 -12.60 5.73 -39.37
CA HIS A 172 -12.34 7.17 -39.53
C HIS A 172 -10.95 7.61 -39.08
N VAL A 173 -10.39 7.01 -38.01
CA VAL A 173 -9.11 7.44 -37.40
C VAL A 173 -7.96 6.53 -37.81
N GLY A 174 -8.25 5.28 -38.17
CA GLY A 174 -7.26 4.27 -38.54
C GLY A 174 -6.57 3.60 -37.35
N THR A 175 -5.75 2.59 -37.64
CA THR A 175 -4.98 1.83 -36.65
C THR A 175 -3.61 2.47 -36.43
N LEU A 176 -3.20 2.64 -35.18
CA LEU A 176 -1.88 3.18 -34.83
C LEU A 176 -0.91 2.02 -34.57
N ASN A 177 0.12 1.89 -35.42
CA ASN A 177 1.23 0.96 -35.16
C ASN A 177 2.28 1.62 -34.26
N GLY A 178 2.67 0.95 -33.16
CA GLY A 178 3.97 1.22 -32.52
C GLY A 178 3.99 1.83 -31.11
N LEU A 179 2.88 1.90 -30.38
CA LEU A 179 2.85 2.39 -28.98
C LEU A 179 2.29 1.37 -27.95
N GLY A 180 2.34 0.07 -28.25
CA GLY A 180 1.75 -0.99 -27.39
C GLY A 180 0.30 -1.33 -27.76
N LYS A 181 -0.07 -1.00 -28.99
CA LYS A 181 -1.30 -1.41 -29.64
C LYS A 181 -0.82 -2.11 -30.92
N GLY A 182 -1.00 -3.44 -30.98
CA GLY A 182 -0.58 -4.28 -32.11
C GLY A 182 -1.34 -3.91 -33.40
N GLU A 183 -1.21 -4.73 -34.43
CA GLU A 183 -1.71 -4.50 -35.82
C GLU A 183 -3.24 -4.26 -35.97
N GLN A 184 -4.03 -4.20 -34.89
CA GLN A 184 -5.50 -4.09 -34.91
C GLN A 184 -6.07 -3.01 -33.97
N ALA A 185 -5.26 -2.13 -33.38
CA ALA A 185 -5.74 -1.30 -32.28
C ALA A 185 -5.86 0.20 -32.63
N TYR A 186 -7.04 0.75 -32.30
CA TYR A 186 -7.43 2.14 -32.53
C TYR A 186 -7.17 3.01 -31.28
N PRO A 187 -6.95 4.34 -31.45
CA PRO A 187 -6.89 5.26 -30.32
C PRO A 187 -8.26 5.37 -29.65
N ASP A 188 -8.35 5.06 -28.36
CA ASP A 188 -9.63 5.00 -27.65
C ASP A 188 -10.04 6.38 -27.10
N LEU A 189 -10.75 7.14 -27.94
CA LEU A 189 -11.23 8.48 -27.57
C LEU A 189 -12.29 8.44 -26.47
N LEU A 190 -13.09 7.37 -26.40
CA LEU A 190 -14.12 7.20 -25.38
C LEU A 190 -13.47 7.00 -24.01
N ALA A 191 -12.42 6.17 -23.92
CA ALA A 191 -11.65 6.00 -22.69
C ALA A 191 -10.99 7.32 -22.23
N LEU A 192 -10.49 8.14 -23.16
CA LEU A 192 -9.94 9.47 -22.84
C LEU A 192 -11.00 10.39 -22.21
N ILE A 193 -12.21 10.44 -22.80
CA ILE A 193 -13.32 11.26 -22.28
C ILE A 193 -13.74 10.78 -20.89
N ILE A 194 -13.86 9.46 -20.70
CA ILE A 194 -14.19 8.85 -19.41
C ILE A 194 -13.14 9.23 -18.34
N ALA A 195 -11.86 9.09 -18.66
CA ALA A 195 -10.77 9.42 -17.73
C ALA A 195 -10.77 10.91 -17.33
N ILE A 196 -11.00 11.82 -18.28
CA ILE A 196 -11.13 13.26 -17.99
C ILE A 196 -12.35 13.54 -17.12
N LEU A 197 -13.50 12.94 -17.43
CA LEU A 197 -14.73 13.13 -16.67
C LEU A 197 -14.55 12.70 -15.21
N VAL A 198 -13.94 11.53 -14.96
CA VAL A 198 -13.68 11.07 -13.60
C VAL A 198 -12.63 11.93 -12.90
N THR A 199 -11.64 12.46 -13.62
CA THR A 199 -10.69 13.43 -13.07
C THR A 199 -11.39 14.70 -12.59
N VAL A 200 -12.36 15.21 -13.35
CA VAL A 200 -13.16 16.36 -12.93
C VAL A 200 -13.99 16.04 -11.68
N ILE A 201 -14.62 14.87 -11.62
CA ILE A 201 -15.40 14.44 -10.45
C ILE A 201 -14.52 14.39 -9.19
N VAL A 202 -13.32 13.81 -9.27
CA VAL A 202 -12.39 13.74 -8.12
C VAL A 202 -11.86 15.13 -7.75
N ALA A 203 -11.59 15.98 -8.74
CA ALA A 203 -11.13 17.36 -8.52
C ALA A 203 -12.18 18.23 -7.79
N LEU A 204 -13.47 18.00 -8.01
CA LEU A 204 -14.57 18.76 -7.38
C LEU A 204 -14.79 18.45 -5.89
N GLY A 205 -14.18 17.39 -5.34
CA GLY A 205 -14.08 17.18 -3.89
C GLY A 205 -14.38 15.77 -3.38
N VAL A 206 -13.72 15.43 -2.27
CA VAL A 206 -13.69 14.06 -1.68
C VAL A 206 -15.00 13.66 -1.00
N LYS A 207 -15.65 14.58 -0.28
CA LYS A 207 -16.86 14.25 0.52
C LYS A 207 -18.01 13.72 -0.34
N ASN A 208 -18.24 14.32 -1.51
CA ASN A 208 -19.27 13.87 -2.44
C ASN A 208 -18.84 12.61 -3.20
N SER A 209 -17.54 12.48 -3.50
CA SER A 209 -16.99 11.34 -4.26
C SER A 209 -17.06 10.02 -3.47
N VAL A 210 -16.77 10.02 -2.16
CA VAL A 210 -16.82 8.80 -1.33
C VAL A 210 -18.25 8.26 -1.19
N GLY A 211 -19.24 9.15 -1.01
CA GLY A 211 -20.65 8.74 -0.96
C GLY A 211 -21.11 8.11 -2.28
N PHE A 212 -20.74 8.74 -3.40
CA PHE A 212 -21.03 8.20 -4.74
C PHE A 212 -20.36 6.83 -4.96
N ASN A 213 -19.08 6.70 -4.56
CA ASN A 213 -18.34 5.45 -4.63
C ASN A 213 -19.03 4.32 -3.85
N ASN A 214 -19.49 4.60 -2.64
CA ASN A 214 -20.21 3.63 -1.81
C ASN A 214 -21.50 3.15 -2.46
N VAL A 215 -22.30 4.05 -3.06
CA VAL A 215 -23.53 3.69 -3.76
C VAL A 215 -23.25 2.76 -4.94
N LEU A 216 -22.28 3.12 -5.78
CA LEU A 216 -21.92 2.29 -6.94
C LEU A 216 -21.36 0.91 -6.51
N ASN A 217 -20.59 0.85 -5.43
CA ASN A 217 -20.07 -0.41 -4.92
C ASN A 217 -21.17 -1.33 -4.37
N VAL A 218 -22.20 -0.77 -3.72
CA VAL A 218 -23.39 -1.54 -3.30
C VAL A 218 -24.13 -2.11 -4.51
N ILE A 219 -24.31 -1.32 -5.57
CA ILE A 219 -24.89 -1.80 -6.84
C ILE A 219 -24.06 -2.95 -7.42
N ASN A 220 -22.74 -2.78 -7.47
CA ASN A 220 -21.80 -3.79 -7.95
C ASN A 220 -21.92 -5.11 -7.16
N LEU A 221 -22.02 -5.03 -5.83
CA LEU A 221 -22.20 -6.19 -4.96
C LEU A 221 -23.54 -6.90 -5.21
N ILE A 222 -24.63 -6.15 -5.38
CA ILE A 222 -25.96 -6.71 -5.70
C ILE A 222 -25.94 -7.44 -7.03
N VAL A 223 -25.33 -6.84 -8.06
CA VAL A 223 -25.23 -7.46 -9.39
C VAL A 223 -24.34 -8.71 -9.34
N TRP A 224 -23.26 -8.71 -8.58
CA TRP A 224 -22.46 -9.91 -8.36
C TRP A 224 -23.28 -11.06 -7.75
N VAL A 225 -24.05 -10.80 -6.70
CA VAL A 225 -24.93 -11.82 -6.10
C VAL A 225 -25.98 -12.31 -7.10
N PHE A 226 -26.58 -11.39 -7.88
CA PHE A 226 -27.50 -11.76 -8.96
C PHE A 226 -26.84 -12.66 -10.00
N MET A 227 -25.64 -12.33 -10.47
CA MET A 227 -24.89 -13.15 -11.43
C MET A 227 -24.65 -14.55 -10.91
N MET A 228 -24.34 -14.70 -9.62
CA MET A 228 -24.12 -16.02 -9.02
C MET A 228 -25.42 -16.84 -9.02
N ILE A 229 -26.53 -16.24 -8.61
CA ILE A 229 -27.83 -16.93 -8.54
C ILE A 229 -28.33 -17.29 -9.95
N ALA A 230 -28.29 -16.33 -10.89
CA ALA A 230 -28.75 -16.54 -12.26
C ALA A 230 -27.86 -17.55 -13.01
N GLY A 231 -26.54 -17.47 -12.83
CA GLY A 231 -25.58 -18.36 -13.47
C GLY A 231 -25.76 -19.83 -13.09
N LEU A 232 -26.13 -20.12 -11.84
CA LEU A 232 -26.36 -21.50 -11.37
C LEU A 232 -27.43 -22.26 -12.19
N PHE A 233 -28.37 -21.57 -12.83
CA PHE A 233 -29.39 -22.21 -13.68
C PHE A 233 -28.87 -22.65 -15.05
N PHE A 234 -27.71 -22.16 -15.48
CA PHE A 234 -27.12 -22.42 -16.80
C PHE A 234 -25.79 -23.18 -16.73
N VAL A 235 -25.37 -23.61 -15.53
CA VAL A 235 -24.13 -24.37 -15.31
C VAL A 235 -24.23 -25.76 -15.94
N SER A 236 -23.23 -26.15 -16.73
CA SER A 236 -23.08 -27.52 -17.23
C SER A 236 -21.73 -28.12 -16.82
N GLY A 237 -21.76 -29.27 -16.12
CA GLY A 237 -20.56 -30.00 -15.71
C GLY A 237 -19.72 -30.51 -16.90
N THR A 238 -20.33 -30.64 -18.08
CA THR A 238 -19.64 -31.06 -19.31
C THR A 238 -18.47 -30.15 -19.66
N ASN A 239 -18.52 -28.87 -19.30
CA ASN A 239 -17.47 -27.90 -19.59
C ASN A 239 -16.16 -28.21 -18.83
N TRP A 240 -16.22 -28.98 -17.74
CA TRP A 240 -15.05 -29.38 -16.94
C TRP A 240 -14.64 -30.85 -17.13
N ASP A 241 -15.50 -31.67 -17.74
CA ASP A 241 -15.26 -33.10 -17.93
C ASP A 241 -14.08 -33.41 -18.88
N GLU A 242 -13.59 -34.67 -18.82
CA GLU A 242 -12.61 -35.25 -19.76
C GLU A 242 -11.25 -34.51 -19.85
N GLY A 243 -10.73 -34.01 -18.73
CA GLY A 243 -9.41 -33.35 -18.69
C GLY A 243 -9.40 -31.92 -19.24
N ARG A 244 -10.57 -31.37 -19.59
CA ARG A 244 -10.74 -29.98 -20.05
C ARG A 244 -10.57 -28.93 -18.95
N PHE A 245 -10.36 -29.34 -17.69
CA PHE A 245 -10.11 -28.42 -16.59
C PHE A 245 -8.76 -27.67 -16.72
N LEU A 246 -7.72 -28.32 -17.24
CA LEU A 246 -6.37 -27.74 -17.40
C LEU A 246 -5.88 -27.86 -18.85
N PRO A 247 -6.51 -27.18 -19.83
CA PRO A 247 -6.15 -27.32 -21.24
C PRO A 247 -4.73 -26.83 -21.54
N PHE A 248 -4.27 -25.82 -20.80
CA PHE A 248 -2.91 -25.24 -20.90
C PHE A 248 -1.93 -25.81 -19.86
N GLY A 249 -2.35 -26.83 -19.09
CA GLY A 249 -1.58 -27.43 -18.01
C GLY A 249 -1.24 -26.47 -16.87
N TRP A 250 -0.36 -26.93 -15.96
CA TRP A 250 0.08 -26.14 -14.80
C TRP A 250 0.87 -24.88 -15.19
N SER A 251 1.54 -24.90 -16.35
CA SER A 251 2.26 -23.72 -16.85
C SER A 251 1.29 -22.58 -17.13
N GLY A 252 0.17 -22.86 -17.80
CA GLY A 252 -0.91 -21.89 -18.07
C GLY A 252 -1.56 -21.36 -16.79
N VAL A 253 -1.77 -22.22 -15.78
CA VAL A 253 -2.28 -21.79 -14.47
C VAL A 253 -1.35 -20.81 -13.77
N MET A 254 -0.03 -21.07 -13.78
CA MET A 254 0.94 -20.16 -13.14
C MET A 254 1.10 -18.85 -13.91
N GLN A 255 1.04 -18.88 -15.25
CA GLN A 255 1.02 -17.68 -16.08
C GLN A 255 -0.25 -16.86 -15.82
N GLY A 256 -1.40 -17.53 -15.82
CA GLY A 256 -2.68 -16.92 -15.47
C GLY A 256 -2.70 -16.33 -14.07
N ALA A 257 -2.02 -16.95 -13.08
CA ALA A 257 -1.92 -16.42 -11.72
C ALA A 257 -1.18 -15.08 -11.67
N ALA A 258 -0.15 -14.89 -12.51
CA ALA A 258 0.56 -13.62 -12.59
C ALA A 258 -0.33 -12.51 -13.17
N THR A 259 -1.16 -12.81 -14.17
CA THR A 259 -2.14 -11.85 -14.70
C THR A 259 -3.31 -11.63 -13.73
N CYS A 260 -3.84 -12.68 -13.09
CA CYS A 260 -4.90 -12.60 -12.07
C CYS A 260 -4.48 -11.79 -10.85
N PHE A 261 -3.18 -11.65 -10.57
CA PHE A 261 -2.67 -10.79 -9.51
C PHE A 261 -3.18 -9.35 -9.66
N TYR A 262 -3.33 -8.87 -10.89
CA TYR A 262 -3.94 -7.56 -11.20
C TYR A 262 -5.28 -7.35 -10.48
N ALA A 263 -6.12 -8.39 -10.40
CA ALA A 263 -7.45 -8.29 -9.81
C ALA A 263 -7.43 -8.02 -8.30
N PHE A 264 -6.31 -8.27 -7.63
CA PHE A 264 -6.12 -8.01 -6.22
C PHE A 264 -5.36 -6.72 -5.94
N ILE A 265 -4.95 -5.98 -6.97
CA ILE A 265 -4.31 -4.67 -6.80
C ILE A 265 -5.38 -3.67 -6.34
N GLY A 266 -5.04 -2.82 -5.37
CA GLY A 266 -5.92 -1.77 -4.88
C GLY A 266 -6.23 -1.79 -3.38
N PHE A 267 -5.88 -2.86 -2.64
CA PHE A 267 -6.03 -2.85 -1.17
C PHE A 267 -5.03 -1.89 -0.49
N ASP A 268 -3.90 -1.61 -1.14
CA ASP A 268 -2.85 -0.70 -0.68
C ASP A 268 -3.33 0.77 -0.61
N ILE A 269 -4.39 1.10 -1.35
CA ILE A 269 -5.08 2.39 -1.31
C ILE A 269 -5.57 2.71 0.11
N ILE A 270 -5.97 1.69 0.87
CA ILE A 270 -6.39 1.82 2.27
C ILE A 270 -5.23 2.36 3.13
N ALA A 271 -4.01 1.86 2.89
CA ALA A 271 -2.83 2.31 3.61
C ALA A 271 -2.40 3.72 3.19
N THR A 272 -2.62 4.10 1.92
CA THR A 272 -2.31 5.44 1.40
C THR A 272 -3.27 6.52 1.93
N THR A 273 -4.52 6.14 2.21
CA THR A 273 -5.59 7.03 2.70
C THR A 273 -5.71 7.09 4.23
N GLY A 274 -4.74 6.52 4.95
CA GLY A 274 -4.74 6.44 6.41
C GLY A 274 -4.83 7.78 7.14
N GLU A 275 -4.30 8.88 6.57
CA GLU A 275 -4.35 10.20 7.19
C GLU A 275 -5.79 10.76 7.29
N GLU A 276 -6.68 10.37 6.38
CA GLU A 276 -8.08 10.79 6.34
C GLU A 276 -9.01 9.85 7.12
N ALA A 277 -8.49 8.74 7.66
CA ALA A 277 -9.25 7.80 8.47
C ALA A 277 -9.49 8.35 9.88
N LYS A 278 -10.70 8.14 10.41
CA LYS A 278 -11.04 8.52 11.80
C LYS A 278 -10.23 7.73 12.83
N SER A 279 -10.05 6.43 12.60
CA SER A 279 -9.33 5.51 13.49
C SER A 279 -8.36 4.61 12.71
N PRO A 280 -7.23 5.14 12.22
CA PRO A 280 -6.33 4.44 11.30
C PRO A 280 -5.71 3.17 11.90
N ASN A 281 -5.38 3.20 13.19
CA ASN A 281 -4.72 2.10 13.90
C ASN A 281 -5.50 0.78 13.89
N THR A 282 -6.82 0.84 13.90
CA THR A 282 -7.71 -0.34 13.92
C THR A 282 -8.42 -0.53 12.59
N SER A 283 -8.77 0.56 11.91
CA SER A 283 -9.52 0.50 10.66
C SER A 283 -8.68 0.00 9.48
N ILE A 284 -7.40 0.36 9.38
CA ILE A 284 -6.54 -0.03 8.25
C ILE A 284 -6.37 -1.55 8.18
N PRO A 285 -5.93 -2.25 9.25
CA PRO A 285 -5.74 -3.70 9.20
C PRO A 285 -7.03 -4.47 8.93
N TYR A 286 -8.12 -4.04 9.57
CA TYR A 286 -9.44 -4.64 9.37
C TYR A 286 -9.90 -4.46 7.92
N ALA A 287 -9.78 -3.25 7.38
CA ALA A 287 -10.21 -2.95 6.02
C ALA A 287 -9.40 -3.69 4.96
N ILE A 288 -8.07 -3.78 5.09
CA ILE A 288 -7.23 -4.55 4.15
C ILE A 288 -7.63 -6.03 4.15
N THR A 289 -7.79 -6.62 5.33
CA THR A 289 -8.13 -8.04 5.45
C THR A 289 -9.53 -8.34 4.92
N ALA A 290 -10.52 -7.52 5.30
CA ALA A 290 -11.90 -7.69 4.86
C ALA A 290 -12.04 -7.51 3.34
N SER A 291 -11.36 -6.53 2.74
CA SER A 291 -11.35 -6.31 1.30
C SER A 291 -10.77 -7.49 0.54
N LEU A 292 -9.59 -7.99 0.95
CA LEU A 292 -8.93 -9.12 0.29
C LEU A 292 -9.73 -10.42 0.34
N VAL A 293 -10.36 -10.73 1.48
CA VAL A 293 -11.23 -11.93 1.62
C VAL A 293 -12.48 -11.81 0.74
N THR A 294 -13.09 -10.61 0.69
CA THR A 294 -14.24 -10.35 -0.18
C THR A 294 -13.86 -10.50 -1.65
N CYS A 295 -12.72 -9.96 -2.05
CA CYS A 295 -12.20 -10.08 -3.42
C CYS A 295 -11.93 -11.53 -3.80
N LEU A 296 -11.27 -12.31 -2.94
CA LEU A 296 -11.03 -13.74 -3.17
C LEU A 296 -12.34 -14.48 -3.43
N THR A 297 -13.35 -14.22 -2.59
CA THR A 297 -14.67 -14.87 -2.71
C THR A 297 -15.35 -14.48 -4.03
N ALA A 298 -15.33 -13.20 -4.40
CA ALA A 298 -15.90 -12.71 -5.64
C ALA A 298 -15.22 -13.32 -6.87
N TYR A 299 -13.88 -13.33 -6.94
CA TYR A 299 -13.15 -13.83 -8.11
C TYR A 299 -13.29 -15.34 -8.30
N VAL A 300 -13.18 -16.11 -7.22
CA VAL A 300 -13.33 -17.57 -7.29
C VAL A 300 -14.75 -17.93 -7.73
N SER A 301 -15.77 -17.29 -7.13
CA SER A 301 -17.17 -17.57 -7.49
C SER A 301 -17.50 -17.20 -8.94
N VAL A 302 -17.06 -16.02 -9.39
CA VAL A 302 -17.25 -15.57 -10.78
C VAL A 302 -16.55 -16.50 -11.77
N SER A 303 -15.32 -16.90 -11.48
CA SER A 303 -14.55 -17.81 -12.33
C SER A 303 -15.19 -19.19 -12.46
N VAL A 304 -15.74 -19.71 -11.35
CA VAL A 304 -16.47 -20.99 -11.33
C VAL A 304 -17.72 -20.88 -12.22
N ILE A 305 -18.55 -19.86 -12.03
CA ILE A 305 -19.77 -19.69 -12.82
C ILE A 305 -19.47 -19.48 -14.30
N LEU A 306 -18.53 -18.59 -14.64
CA LEU A 306 -18.18 -18.28 -16.02
C LEU A 306 -17.72 -19.53 -16.79
N THR A 307 -16.79 -20.30 -16.21
CA THR A 307 -16.18 -21.45 -16.89
C THR A 307 -17.06 -22.70 -16.90
N LEU A 308 -18.07 -22.76 -16.02
CA LEU A 308 -19.10 -23.80 -16.06
C LEU A 308 -20.26 -23.48 -16.99
N MET A 309 -20.53 -22.19 -17.20
CA MET A 309 -21.63 -21.74 -18.05
C MET A 309 -21.21 -21.70 -19.53
N VAL A 310 -20.00 -21.22 -19.84
CA VAL A 310 -19.50 -21.07 -21.21
C VAL A 310 -18.20 -21.84 -21.41
N PRO A 311 -18.06 -22.63 -22.49
CA PRO A 311 -16.79 -23.25 -22.86
C PRO A 311 -15.69 -22.19 -23.03
N TYR A 312 -14.49 -22.45 -22.50
CA TYR A 312 -13.42 -21.44 -22.46
C TYR A 312 -13.02 -20.87 -23.83
N THR A 313 -13.26 -21.60 -24.92
CA THR A 313 -12.99 -21.18 -26.30
C THR A 313 -13.96 -20.13 -26.83
N GLU A 314 -15.18 -20.07 -26.29
CA GLU A 314 -16.26 -19.18 -26.72
C GLU A 314 -16.47 -17.98 -25.80
N ILE A 315 -15.69 -17.90 -24.71
CA ILE A 315 -15.72 -16.73 -23.81
C ILE A 315 -15.32 -15.48 -24.61
N ASP A 316 -16.10 -14.41 -24.47
CA ASP A 316 -15.75 -13.12 -25.06
C ASP A 316 -14.53 -12.50 -24.35
N ALA A 317 -13.60 -11.90 -25.10
CA ALA A 317 -12.35 -11.40 -24.54
C ALA A 317 -12.51 -10.02 -23.86
N ASP A 318 -13.50 -9.24 -24.27
CA ASP A 318 -13.69 -7.85 -23.90
C ASP A 318 -14.75 -7.72 -22.78
N ALA A 319 -15.87 -8.43 -22.91
CA ALA A 319 -17.00 -8.39 -21.98
C ALA A 319 -17.53 -9.80 -21.59
N PRO A 320 -16.69 -10.66 -20.98
CA PRO A 320 -17.00 -12.07 -20.73
C PRO A 320 -18.26 -12.28 -19.87
N LEU A 321 -18.41 -11.52 -18.78
CA LEU A 321 -19.52 -11.70 -17.83
C LEU A 321 -20.86 -11.20 -18.40
N MET A 322 -20.82 -10.24 -19.32
CA MET A 322 -22.03 -9.72 -19.94
C MET A 322 -22.50 -10.66 -21.06
N GLU A 323 -21.59 -11.09 -21.93
CA GLU A 323 -21.95 -11.92 -23.08
C GLU A 323 -22.26 -13.38 -22.73
N MET A 324 -21.80 -13.90 -21.58
CA MET A 324 -22.14 -15.26 -21.17
C MET A 324 -23.66 -15.51 -21.09
N PHE A 325 -24.44 -14.53 -20.64
CA PHE A 325 -25.91 -14.62 -20.60
C PHE A 325 -26.57 -14.42 -21.96
N ALA A 326 -25.93 -13.65 -22.85
CA ALA A 326 -26.43 -13.42 -24.21
C ALA A 326 -26.37 -14.71 -25.04
N LEU A 327 -25.29 -15.49 -24.89
CA LEU A 327 -25.13 -16.80 -25.54
C LEU A 327 -26.23 -17.80 -25.15
N HIS A 328 -26.77 -17.68 -23.95
CA HIS A 328 -27.87 -18.52 -23.44
C HIS A 328 -29.26 -17.93 -23.69
N GLY A 329 -29.37 -16.84 -24.46
CA GLY A 329 -30.63 -16.19 -24.80
C GLY A 329 -31.26 -15.34 -23.69
N PHE A 330 -30.57 -15.12 -22.57
CA PHE A 330 -31.11 -14.37 -21.42
C PHE A 330 -30.73 -12.88 -21.46
N GLN A 331 -31.35 -12.14 -22.38
CA GLN A 331 -31.02 -10.72 -22.62
C GLN A 331 -31.30 -9.79 -21.43
N ALA A 332 -32.29 -10.08 -20.58
CA ALA A 332 -32.54 -9.27 -19.40
C ALA A 332 -31.36 -9.35 -18.39
N ALA A 333 -30.74 -10.51 -18.25
CA ALA A 333 -29.54 -10.65 -17.42
C ALA A 333 -28.34 -9.88 -18.01
N LYS A 334 -28.18 -9.88 -19.34
CA LYS A 334 -27.15 -9.07 -20.03
C LYS A 334 -27.17 -7.61 -19.56
N TYR A 335 -28.34 -6.96 -19.59
CA TYR A 335 -28.47 -5.55 -19.19
C TYR A 335 -28.28 -5.31 -17.68
N ILE A 336 -28.72 -6.25 -16.83
CA ILE A 336 -28.48 -6.15 -15.37
C ILE A 336 -26.98 -6.23 -15.07
N VAL A 337 -26.27 -7.15 -15.73
CA VAL A 337 -24.82 -7.28 -15.61
C VAL A 337 -24.11 -6.05 -16.14
N ALA A 338 -24.57 -5.48 -17.26
CA ALA A 338 -24.03 -4.23 -17.82
C ALA A 338 -24.11 -3.06 -16.82
N ILE A 339 -25.20 -2.94 -16.06
CA ILE A 339 -25.32 -1.91 -15.01
C ILE A 339 -24.27 -2.14 -13.91
N GLY A 340 -24.09 -3.40 -13.49
CA GLY A 340 -23.09 -3.76 -12.49
C GLY A 340 -21.65 -3.54 -12.97
N SER A 341 -21.34 -3.87 -14.22
CA SER A 341 -20.00 -3.64 -14.79
C SER A 341 -19.71 -2.15 -14.90
N ILE A 342 -20.65 -1.33 -15.35
CA ILE A 342 -20.49 0.13 -15.40
C ILE A 342 -20.24 0.68 -13.99
N ALA A 343 -21.03 0.26 -13.00
CA ALA A 343 -20.86 0.67 -11.62
C ALA A 343 -19.49 0.22 -11.04
N GLY A 344 -19.13 -1.06 -11.15
CA GLY A 344 -17.89 -1.61 -10.61
C GLY A 344 -16.63 -1.05 -11.28
N LEU A 345 -16.62 -0.90 -12.61
CA LEU A 345 -15.50 -0.30 -13.33
C LEU A 345 -15.33 1.18 -12.99
N THR A 346 -16.43 1.93 -12.83
CA THR A 346 -16.38 3.34 -12.39
C THR A 346 -15.81 3.46 -10.97
N VAL A 347 -16.19 2.56 -10.06
CA VAL A 347 -15.66 2.50 -8.69
C VAL A 347 -14.16 2.19 -8.69
N SER A 348 -13.72 1.22 -9.48
CA SER A 348 -12.30 0.88 -9.59
C SER A 348 -11.46 2.01 -10.18
N LEU A 349 -12.01 2.72 -11.18
CA LEU A 349 -11.44 3.93 -11.76
C LEU A 349 -11.29 5.07 -10.74
N LEU A 350 -12.36 5.34 -9.97
CA LEU A 350 -12.32 6.31 -8.86
C LEU A 350 -11.31 5.89 -7.79
N GLY A 351 -11.28 4.60 -7.44
CA GLY A 351 -10.36 4.03 -6.46
C GLY A 351 -8.90 4.21 -6.83
N SER A 352 -8.54 4.07 -8.11
CA SER A 352 -7.17 4.28 -8.61
C SER A 352 -6.79 5.76 -8.68
N LEU A 353 -7.73 6.62 -9.10
CA LEU A 353 -7.48 8.05 -9.24
C LEU A 353 -7.45 8.78 -7.88
N PHE A 354 -8.16 8.28 -6.88
CA PHE A 354 -8.23 8.89 -5.55
C PHE A 354 -6.85 9.03 -4.85
N PRO A 355 -6.04 7.99 -4.67
CA PRO A 355 -4.73 8.09 -4.00
C PRO A 355 -3.65 8.79 -4.83
N MET A 356 -3.79 8.86 -6.16
CA MET A 356 -2.75 9.37 -7.05
C MET A 356 -2.30 10.82 -6.72
N PRO A 357 -3.20 11.80 -6.56
CA PRO A 357 -2.82 13.18 -6.22
C PRO A 357 -2.15 13.29 -4.84
N ARG A 358 -2.45 12.36 -3.92
CA ARG A 358 -1.94 12.35 -2.54
C ARG A 358 -0.48 11.93 -2.49
N VAL A 359 -0.10 10.90 -3.25
CA VAL A 359 1.30 10.48 -3.39
C VAL A 359 2.12 11.60 -4.06
N ILE A 360 1.59 12.20 -5.11
CA ILE A 360 2.24 13.33 -5.81
C ILE A 360 2.40 14.53 -4.85
N TYR A 361 1.37 14.86 -4.07
CA TYR A 361 1.41 15.91 -3.07
C TYR A 361 2.51 15.67 -2.02
N ALA A 362 2.60 14.45 -1.47
CA ALA A 362 3.62 14.08 -0.50
C ALA A 362 5.04 14.21 -1.07
N MET A 363 5.28 13.68 -2.29
CA MET A 363 6.58 13.76 -2.96
C MET A 363 6.95 15.20 -3.36
N ALA A 364 5.98 16.01 -3.78
CA ALA A 364 6.20 17.42 -4.10
C ALA A 364 6.50 18.25 -2.84
N GLY A 365 5.85 17.96 -1.71
CA GLY A 365 6.12 18.57 -0.41
C GLY A 365 7.55 18.30 0.08
N ASP A 366 8.09 17.11 -0.17
CA ASP A 366 9.48 16.75 0.14
C ASP A 366 10.50 17.29 -0.86
N GLY A 367 10.05 17.92 -1.95
CA GLY A 367 10.92 18.47 -2.99
C GLY A 367 11.56 17.41 -3.88
N LEU A 368 10.91 16.25 -4.03
CA LEU A 368 11.26 15.24 -5.04
C LEU A 368 10.54 15.46 -6.37
N LEU A 369 9.42 16.18 -6.35
CA LEU A 369 8.69 16.62 -7.54
C LEU A 369 8.59 18.16 -7.56
N PHE A 370 8.10 18.71 -8.67
CA PHE A 370 7.88 20.15 -8.80
C PHE A 370 6.92 20.69 -7.73
N ARG A 371 7.30 21.80 -7.08
CA ARG A 371 6.56 22.40 -5.96
C ARG A 371 5.12 22.80 -6.29
N PHE A 372 4.81 23.15 -7.55
CA PHE A 372 3.45 23.54 -7.93
C PHE A 372 2.43 22.39 -7.74
N LEU A 373 2.89 21.14 -7.76
CA LEU A 373 2.04 19.96 -7.53
C LEU A 373 1.64 19.81 -6.05
N ALA A 374 2.33 20.47 -5.13
CA ALA A 374 1.99 20.48 -3.70
C ALA A 374 0.88 21.49 -3.35
N HIS A 375 0.33 22.21 -4.34
CA HIS A 375 -0.70 23.22 -4.10
C HIS A 375 -2.06 22.56 -3.78
N VAL A 376 -2.59 22.87 -2.59
CA VAL A 376 -3.88 22.37 -2.10
C VAL A 376 -4.93 23.47 -2.23
N SER A 377 -6.09 23.14 -2.80
CA SER A 377 -7.22 24.05 -2.91
C SER A 377 -7.87 24.26 -1.55
N THR A 378 -8.17 25.51 -1.20
CA THR A 378 -8.83 25.87 0.07
C THR A 378 -10.30 25.46 0.12
N TYR A 379 -10.95 25.29 -1.03
CA TYR A 379 -12.38 24.94 -1.11
C TYR A 379 -12.62 23.43 -0.99
N THR A 380 -11.79 22.63 -1.65
CA THR A 380 -11.96 21.17 -1.69
C THR A 380 -11.07 20.44 -0.69
N GLU A 381 -10.12 21.13 -0.06
CA GLU A 381 -9.08 20.57 0.82
C GLU A 381 -8.27 19.46 0.13
N THR A 382 -8.17 19.51 -1.21
CA THR A 382 -7.50 18.49 -2.04
C THR A 382 -6.44 19.09 -2.98
N PRO A 383 -5.41 18.32 -3.36
CA PRO A 383 -4.39 18.77 -4.32
C PRO A 383 -4.92 18.71 -5.77
N VAL A 384 -5.75 19.69 -6.14
CA VAL A 384 -6.44 19.76 -7.44
C VAL A 384 -5.46 19.80 -8.61
N VAL A 385 -4.34 20.53 -8.49
CA VAL A 385 -3.34 20.65 -9.57
C VAL A 385 -2.69 19.29 -9.86
N ALA A 386 -2.29 18.56 -8.82
CA ALA A 386 -1.77 17.20 -8.97
C ALA A 386 -2.81 16.27 -9.61
N CYS A 387 -4.09 16.40 -9.23
CA CYS A 387 -5.19 15.63 -9.80
C CYS A 387 -5.38 15.88 -11.29
N ILE A 388 -5.42 17.13 -11.73
CA ILE A 388 -5.63 17.47 -13.14
C ILE A 388 -4.45 16.99 -14.01
N VAL A 389 -3.22 17.24 -13.57
CA VAL A 389 -2.02 16.86 -14.33
C VAL A 389 -1.92 15.34 -14.46
N SER A 390 -2.08 14.61 -13.36
CA SER A 390 -1.98 13.15 -13.36
C SER A 390 -3.17 12.48 -14.05
N GLY A 391 -4.39 12.99 -13.87
CA GLY A 391 -5.58 12.50 -14.58
C GLY A 391 -5.50 12.72 -16.10
N PHE A 392 -4.95 13.84 -16.56
CA PHE A 392 -4.68 14.07 -17.98
C PHE A 392 -3.64 13.10 -18.54
N MET A 393 -2.56 12.84 -17.79
CA MET A 393 -1.58 11.81 -18.18
C MET A 393 -2.22 10.42 -18.27
N ALA A 394 -3.11 10.05 -17.33
CA ALA A 394 -3.83 8.79 -17.37
C ALA A 394 -4.76 8.70 -18.59
N ALA A 395 -5.46 9.79 -18.92
CA ALA A 395 -6.32 9.87 -20.09
C ALA A 395 -5.54 9.69 -21.40
N LEU A 396 -4.34 10.25 -21.49
CA LEU A 396 -3.44 10.06 -22.64
C LEU A 396 -2.96 8.59 -22.74
N LEU A 397 -2.67 7.95 -21.61
CA LEU A 397 -2.33 6.52 -21.61
C LEU A 397 -3.51 5.64 -22.02
N ALA A 398 -4.73 5.95 -21.57
CA ALA A 398 -5.93 5.23 -21.97
C ALA A 398 -6.19 5.34 -23.49
N LEU A 399 -5.89 6.50 -24.09
CA LEU A 399 -5.98 6.70 -25.53
C LEU A 399 -4.99 5.80 -26.29
N LEU A 400 -3.72 5.79 -25.87
CA LEU A 400 -2.59 5.27 -26.66
C LEU A 400 -2.23 3.80 -26.38
N VAL A 401 -2.53 3.26 -25.19
CA VAL A 401 -2.05 1.94 -24.74
C VAL A 401 -3.20 0.94 -24.65
N SER A 402 -2.98 -0.32 -24.99
CA SER A 402 -4.00 -1.37 -24.90
C SER A 402 -4.26 -1.79 -23.45
N LEU A 403 -5.50 -2.23 -23.15
CA LEU A 403 -5.89 -2.68 -21.81
C LEU A 403 -5.00 -3.83 -21.30
N ARG A 404 -4.67 -4.81 -22.16
CA ARG A 404 -3.77 -5.91 -21.82
C ARG A 404 -2.39 -5.42 -21.39
N ASP A 405 -1.80 -4.51 -22.17
CA ASP A 405 -0.47 -3.98 -21.87
C ASP A 405 -0.47 -3.14 -20.58
N LEU A 406 -1.56 -2.42 -20.31
CA LEU A 406 -1.76 -1.70 -19.05
C LEU A 406 -1.81 -2.69 -17.86
N ILE A 407 -2.57 -3.78 -17.97
CA ILE A 407 -2.69 -4.80 -16.91
C ILE A 407 -1.33 -5.44 -16.57
N GLU A 408 -0.57 -5.84 -17.60
CA GLU A 408 0.75 -6.45 -17.38
C GLU A 408 1.75 -5.45 -16.80
N MET A 409 1.77 -4.21 -17.30
CA MET A 409 2.68 -3.16 -16.84
C MET A 409 2.39 -2.72 -15.40
N MET A 410 1.12 -2.68 -15.00
CA MET A 410 0.76 -2.44 -13.60
C MET A 410 1.29 -3.55 -12.71
N SER A 411 1.05 -4.81 -13.08
CA SER A 411 1.35 -5.97 -12.24
C SER A 411 2.82 -6.05 -11.84
N ILE A 412 3.75 -5.79 -12.77
CA ILE A 412 5.20 -5.78 -12.46
C ILE A 412 5.58 -4.67 -11.45
N GLY A 413 5.01 -3.46 -11.61
CA GLY A 413 5.29 -2.33 -10.72
C GLY A 413 4.78 -2.57 -9.29
N THR A 414 3.55 -3.06 -9.17
CA THR A 414 2.94 -3.37 -7.88
C THR A 414 3.62 -4.54 -7.17
N LEU A 415 3.95 -5.62 -7.90
CA LEU A 415 4.68 -6.76 -7.34
C LEU A 415 6.03 -6.31 -6.76
N LEU A 416 6.74 -5.42 -7.47
CA LEU A 416 7.98 -4.84 -6.94
C LEU A 416 7.72 -3.98 -5.71
N ALA A 417 6.71 -3.11 -5.71
CA ALA A 417 6.36 -2.30 -4.54
C ALA A 417 6.04 -3.17 -3.32
N TYR A 418 5.30 -4.27 -3.50
CA TYR A 418 4.91 -5.18 -2.42
C TYR A 418 6.11 -5.98 -1.87
N THR A 419 7.06 -6.37 -2.73
CA THR A 419 8.33 -6.96 -2.27
C THR A 419 9.13 -5.96 -1.43
N LEU A 420 9.19 -4.69 -1.83
CA LEU A 420 9.91 -3.66 -1.08
C LEU A 420 9.26 -3.36 0.27
N VAL A 421 7.93 -3.32 0.35
CA VAL A 421 7.22 -3.17 1.63
C VAL A 421 7.45 -4.38 2.54
N SER A 422 7.46 -5.59 2.00
CA SER A 422 7.78 -6.81 2.76
C SER A 422 9.21 -6.76 3.33
N VAL A 423 10.18 -6.32 2.53
CA VAL A 423 11.56 -6.06 2.98
C VAL A 423 11.58 -5.00 4.08
N CYS A 424 10.86 -3.89 3.91
CA CYS A 424 10.79 -2.83 4.91
C CYS A 424 10.24 -3.37 6.22
N VAL A 425 9.07 -4.01 6.25
CA VAL A 425 8.48 -4.60 7.48
C VAL A 425 9.48 -5.48 8.22
N LEU A 426 10.22 -6.31 7.48
CA LEU A 426 11.22 -7.19 8.04
C LEU A 426 12.40 -6.43 8.63
N LEU A 427 12.94 -5.40 7.96
CA LEU A 427 14.05 -4.60 8.49
C LEU A 427 13.71 -3.93 9.83
N LEU A 428 12.48 -3.48 9.99
CA LEU A 428 12.10 -2.62 11.11
C LEU A 428 11.74 -3.41 12.35
N ARG A 429 11.30 -4.65 12.18
CA ARG A 429 11.10 -5.59 13.29
C ARG A 429 12.37 -5.77 14.11
N TYR A 430 13.54 -5.59 13.50
CA TYR A 430 14.84 -5.84 14.13
C TYR A 430 15.73 -4.59 14.24
N GLN A 431 15.22 -3.38 13.91
CA GLN A 431 15.95 -2.14 14.12
C GLN A 431 15.88 -1.66 15.59
N PRO A 432 16.98 -1.08 16.12
CA PRO A 432 17.07 -0.58 17.49
C PRO A 432 16.12 0.59 17.77
N GLU A 433 15.69 0.71 19.03
CA GLU A 433 14.66 1.65 19.46
C GLU A 433 15.06 3.12 19.30
N SER A 434 16.35 3.47 19.36
CA SER A 434 16.84 4.86 19.24
C SER A 434 16.42 5.55 17.94
N ASP A 435 16.34 4.81 16.83
CA ASP A 435 15.92 5.35 15.52
C ASP A 435 14.39 5.53 15.43
N ILE A 436 13.62 4.88 16.32
CA ILE A 436 12.15 4.85 16.34
C ILE A 436 11.57 5.70 17.48
N HIS A 437 12.27 5.86 18.61
CA HIS A 437 11.80 6.56 19.81
C HIS A 437 11.78 8.09 19.61
N GLY A 438 12.75 8.64 18.86
CA GLY A 438 12.70 10.03 18.38
C GLY A 438 11.51 10.29 17.46
N PHE A 439 11.09 9.30 16.68
CA PHE A 439 9.94 9.40 15.78
C PHE A 439 8.60 9.32 16.53
N VAL A 440 8.43 8.43 17.51
CA VAL A 440 7.12 8.20 18.15
C VAL A 440 6.84 9.07 19.38
N ASN A 441 7.83 9.41 20.21
CA ASN A 441 7.61 10.37 21.30
C ASN A 441 7.24 11.75 20.73
N PHE A 442 7.87 12.14 19.62
CA PHE A 442 7.54 13.34 18.88
C PHE A 442 6.06 13.36 18.42
N LEU A 443 5.56 12.28 17.80
CA LEU A 443 4.16 12.17 17.36
C LEU A 443 3.13 12.17 18.51
N SER A 444 3.55 11.87 19.75
CA SER A 444 2.70 11.79 20.94
C SER A 444 2.72 13.08 21.77
N GLU A 445 3.89 13.68 21.99
CA GLU A 445 4.06 14.96 22.71
C GLU A 445 3.48 16.14 21.91
N GLU A 446 3.61 16.14 20.59
CA GLU A 446 3.02 17.17 19.72
C GLU A 446 1.48 17.08 19.71
N ASN A 447 0.92 15.88 19.89
CA ASN A 447 -0.52 15.67 20.05
C ASN A 447 -1.02 16.16 21.43
N ALA A 448 -0.23 15.96 22.49
CA ALA A 448 -0.58 16.41 23.84
C ALA A 448 -0.52 17.94 23.94
N LYS A 449 0.51 18.59 23.37
CA LYS A 449 0.61 20.05 23.28
C LYS A 449 -0.50 20.67 22.44
N ARG A 450 -0.83 20.09 21.28
CA ARG A 450 -1.93 20.58 20.42
C ARG A 450 -3.32 20.41 21.03
N LYS A 451 -3.55 19.37 21.82
CA LYS A 451 -4.82 19.18 22.56
C LYS A 451 -4.95 20.22 23.67
N ALA A 452 -3.85 20.58 24.33
CA ALA A 452 -3.83 21.66 25.31
C ALA A 452 -4.05 23.05 24.64
N GLU A 453 -3.39 23.33 23.52
CA GLU A 453 -3.54 24.59 22.77
C GLU A 453 -4.93 24.75 22.13
N GLY A 454 -5.54 23.67 21.62
CA GLY A 454 -6.90 23.69 21.11
C GLY A 454 -7.96 23.93 22.19
N VAL A 455 -7.77 23.33 23.38
CA VAL A 455 -8.64 23.56 24.55
C VAL A 455 -8.47 24.98 25.11
N LEU A 456 -7.26 25.54 25.06
CA LEU A 456 -6.99 26.94 25.40
C LEU A 456 -7.64 27.91 24.41
N ALA A 457 -7.61 27.62 23.11
CA ALA A 457 -8.27 28.42 22.07
C ALA A 457 -9.82 28.34 22.10
N GLU A 458 -10.39 27.22 22.56
CA GLU A 458 -11.83 27.12 22.87
C GLU A 458 -12.19 27.88 24.16
N CYS A 459 -11.36 27.82 25.21
CA CYS A 459 -11.56 28.66 26.41
C CYS A 459 -11.42 30.17 26.12
N GLU A 460 -10.55 30.58 25.20
CA GLU A 460 -10.42 31.99 24.76
C GLU A 460 -11.64 32.46 23.96
N LYS A 461 -12.30 31.55 23.23
CA LYS A 461 -13.55 31.85 22.51
C LYS A 461 -14.76 31.93 23.44
N ASP A 462 -14.81 31.11 24.49
CA ASP A 462 -15.87 31.21 25.51
C ASP A 462 -15.69 32.44 26.42
N ALA A 463 -14.46 32.95 26.57
CA ALA A 463 -14.18 34.23 27.25
C ALA A 463 -14.49 35.47 26.38
N CYS A 464 -14.62 35.30 25.06
CA CYS A 464 -14.94 36.38 24.12
C CYS A 464 -16.37 36.25 23.57
N SER A 465 -17.35 36.45 24.45
CA SER A 465 -18.73 36.81 24.04
C SER A 465 -19.04 38.22 24.57
N PRO A 466 -19.57 39.15 23.75
CA PRO A 466 -19.67 40.55 24.14
C PRO A 466 -20.86 40.77 25.09
N LEU A 467 -20.57 41.28 26.29
CA LEU A 467 -21.57 41.95 27.14
C LEU A 467 -21.85 43.35 26.57
N SER A 468 -23.14 43.69 26.57
CA SER A 468 -23.75 44.97 26.22
C SER A 468 -23.12 46.15 26.96
N GLU A 469 -22.83 47.23 26.23
CA GLU A 469 -22.48 48.54 26.79
C GLU A 469 -23.66 49.14 27.59
N GLY A 470 -23.33 49.77 28.71
CA GLY A 470 -24.21 50.56 29.57
C GLY A 470 -23.35 51.52 30.39
N GLU A 471 -23.80 52.77 30.45
CA GLU A 471 -23.07 54.02 30.70
C GLU A 471 -22.52 54.24 32.13
N ASP A 472 -21.57 55.18 32.20
CA ASP A 472 -21.50 56.33 33.12
C ASP A 472 -20.50 56.43 34.32
N TYR A 473 -19.84 57.61 34.34
CA TYR A 473 -19.11 58.40 35.36
C TYR A 473 -18.12 57.81 36.42
N GLY A 474 -16.90 58.37 36.42
CA GLY A 474 -16.37 59.17 37.56
C GLY A 474 -15.25 58.61 38.47
N GLY A 475 -14.02 59.14 38.31
CA GLY A 475 -13.06 59.52 39.40
C GLY A 475 -12.38 58.45 40.31
N PRO A 476 -11.14 58.68 40.83
CA PRO A 476 -10.28 57.68 41.50
C PRO A 476 -10.21 57.85 43.05
N PRO A 477 -9.25 57.25 43.79
CA PRO A 477 -8.95 55.84 44.08
C PRO A 477 -9.05 55.52 45.60
N THR A 478 -9.17 54.26 46.03
CA THR A 478 -8.91 53.89 47.44
C THR A 478 -8.31 52.49 47.63
N ASN A 479 -7.28 52.46 48.48
CA ASN A 479 -6.42 51.37 48.93
C ASN A 479 -7.11 50.22 49.68
N THR A 480 -6.44 49.07 49.78
CA THR A 480 -6.04 48.34 51.04
C THR A 480 -5.41 46.98 50.65
N CYS A 481 -4.11 46.73 50.91
CA CYS A 481 -3.46 46.23 52.14
C CYS A 481 -3.72 44.76 52.53
N GLY A 482 -2.63 43.99 52.70
CA GLY A 482 -2.54 42.73 53.48
C GLY A 482 -1.81 41.60 52.72
N ALA A 483 -0.50 41.36 52.80
CA ALA A 483 0.42 41.06 53.92
C ALA A 483 0.34 39.62 54.50
N LYS A 484 1.45 38.87 54.28
CA LYS A 484 2.21 37.95 55.18
C LYS A 484 1.62 36.61 55.67
N ASN A 485 2.33 35.54 55.29
CA ASN A 485 3.02 34.50 56.09
C ASN A 485 2.39 33.90 57.39
N LEU A 486 2.14 32.58 57.30
CA LEU A 486 2.48 31.48 58.24
C LEU A 486 1.80 31.41 59.65
N PRO A 487 1.91 30.29 60.42
CA PRO A 487 0.90 29.23 60.59
C PRO A 487 0.40 29.06 62.04
N SER A 488 -0.59 28.19 62.31
CA SER A 488 -0.88 27.74 63.68
C SER A 488 -1.35 26.28 63.79
N LEU A 489 -0.97 25.72 64.92
CA LEU A 489 -0.87 24.32 65.37
C LEU A 489 -2.16 23.81 66.07
N GLY A 490 -2.32 22.48 66.17
CA GLY A 490 -3.22 21.78 67.11
C GLY A 490 -3.97 20.60 66.45
N ASP A 491 -3.51 19.35 66.59
CA ASP A 491 -3.85 18.38 67.68
C ASP A 491 -5.27 17.78 67.50
N ASN A 492 -5.62 16.50 67.64
CA ASN A 492 -5.00 15.20 67.85
C ASN A 492 -6.08 14.16 67.43
N GLU A 493 -5.72 13.04 66.82
CA GLU A 493 -6.28 11.74 67.27
C GLU A 493 -5.43 10.57 66.80
N MET A 494 -5.43 9.55 67.65
CA MET A 494 -4.43 8.53 67.87
C MET A 494 -4.96 7.19 67.34
N LEU A 495 -4.07 6.31 66.84
CA LEU A 495 -3.91 4.89 67.25
C LEU A 495 -3.50 3.93 66.10
N ILE A 496 -2.29 3.37 66.27
CA ILE A 496 -1.89 1.96 66.08
C ILE A 496 -1.96 1.37 64.64
N GLY A 497 -0.88 0.91 64.00
CA GLY A 497 0.50 0.82 64.45
C GLY A 497 1.44 0.08 63.48
N LYS A 498 2.73 0.20 63.84
CA LYS A 498 3.91 -0.61 63.48
C LYS A 498 4.39 -0.59 62.03
N SER A 499 5.69 -0.63 61.74
CA SER A 499 6.93 -0.27 62.45
C SER A 499 8.06 -0.40 61.44
N ASP A 500 8.96 0.56 61.47
CA ASP A 500 10.11 0.84 60.61
C ASP A 500 11.03 -0.34 60.25
N LYS A 501 11.69 -0.25 59.08
CA LYS A 501 13.15 -0.03 59.05
C LYS A 501 13.69 0.42 57.68
N SER A 502 14.14 1.68 57.69
CA SER A 502 15.25 2.33 56.98
C SER A 502 16.16 1.49 56.07
N ASN A 503 16.59 2.08 54.94
CA ASN A 503 18.01 2.41 54.72
C ASN A 503 18.29 3.30 53.49
N TYR A 504 18.97 4.42 53.78
CA TYR A 504 19.99 5.12 52.98
C TYR A 504 19.79 5.41 51.49
N THR A 505 19.48 6.67 51.18
CA THR A 505 19.79 7.29 49.87
C THR A 505 21.20 7.87 49.88
N ALA A 506 22.09 7.31 49.06
CA ALA A 506 23.34 7.95 48.64
C ALA A 506 23.20 8.38 47.18
N SER A 507 23.43 9.66 46.93
CA SER A 507 23.42 10.34 45.64
C SER A 507 24.57 9.90 44.74
N HIS A 508 24.28 9.34 43.56
CA HIS A 508 25.15 9.42 42.37
C HIS A 508 24.34 9.30 41.06
N PRO A 509 24.77 9.96 39.96
CA PRO A 509 24.04 10.01 38.70
C PRO A 509 24.38 8.84 37.77
N ASN A 510 23.49 8.57 36.81
CA ASN A 510 23.59 7.59 35.71
C ASN A 510 23.50 6.11 36.09
N TYR A 511 22.27 5.58 36.15
CA TYR A 511 21.87 4.33 35.51
C TYR A 511 20.33 4.22 35.60
N GLY A 512 19.65 4.11 34.45
CA GLY A 512 18.19 4.02 34.40
C GLY A 512 17.71 2.72 35.04
N THR A 513 16.95 2.82 36.12
CA THR A 513 16.28 1.70 36.77
C THR A 513 15.14 1.19 35.88
N VAL A 514 15.17 -0.10 35.61
CA VAL A 514 14.17 -0.84 34.84
C VAL A 514 12.84 -0.86 35.60
N ASP A 515 11.76 -0.43 34.94
CA ASP A 515 10.38 -0.57 35.44
C ASP A 515 10.01 -2.06 35.55
N MET A 516 9.99 -2.55 36.79
CA MET A 516 9.71 -3.95 37.14
C MET A 516 8.21 -4.31 37.06
N SER A 517 7.35 -3.33 36.75
CA SER A 517 5.89 -3.50 36.63
C SER A 517 5.46 -4.16 35.30
N SER A 518 6.29 -4.10 34.26
CA SER A 518 6.01 -4.69 32.94
C SER A 518 6.09 -6.24 32.89
N GLY A 519 6.55 -6.87 33.97
CA GLY A 519 6.67 -8.33 34.06
C GLY A 519 5.34 -9.05 34.28
N ILE A 520 4.36 -8.40 34.92
CA ILE A 520 3.12 -9.06 35.39
C ILE A 520 1.99 -9.01 34.34
N GLU A 521 1.98 -8.04 33.42
CA GLU A 521 1.02 -8.01 32.29
C GLU A 521 1.45 -8.87 31.08
N SER A 522 2.58 -9.58 31.18
CA SER A 522 3.18 -10.31 30.05
C SER A 522 2.53 -11.67 29.71
N ASP A 523 1.49 -12.08 30.45
CA ASP A 523 0.86 -13.40 30.34
C ASP A 523 -0.43 -13.41 29.50
N GLU A 524 -1.05 -12.26 29.20
CA GLU A 524 -2.42 -12.24 28.64
C GLU A 524 -2.54 -12.32 27.11
N THR A 525 -1.45 -12.25 26.34
CA THR A 525 -1.51 -12.42 24.87
C THR A 525 -0.26 -13.09 24.30
N GLU A 526 -0.02 -14.35 24.64
CA GLU A 526 0.78 -15.23 23.78
C GLU A 526 -0.06 -15.67 22.58
N SER A 527 0.54 -15.64 21.37
CA SER A 527 -0.07 -16.24 20.18
C SER A 527 -0.59 -17.64 20.52
N VAL A 528 -1.86 -17.92 20.22
CA VAL A 528 -2.53 -19.20 20.49
C VAL A 528 -1.69 -20.41 20.03
N TYR A 529 -0.90 -20.22 18.97
CA TYR A 529 0.04 -21.21 18.44
C TYR A 529 1.24 -21.45 19.35
N LEU A 530 1.81 -20.41 19.95
CA LEU A 530 2.94 -20.51 20.87
C LEU A 530 2.52 -21.20 22.18
N GLN A 531 1.31 -20.91 22.65
CA GLN A 531 0.72 -21.56 23.82
C GLN A 531 0.45 -23.06 23.56
N LYS A 532 -0.10 -23.40 22.38
CA LYS A 532 -0.22 -24.80 21.93
C LYS A 532 1.13 -25.48 21.79
N LEU A 533 2.14 -24.81 21.24
CA LEU A 533 3.49 -25.36 21.04
C LEU A 533 4.20 -25.62 22.38
N LYS A 534 4.08 -24.70 23.34
CA LYS A 534 4.58 -24.88 24.71
C LYS A 534 3.87 -26.02 25.43
N LYS A 535 2.54 -26.12 25.27
CA LYS A 535 1.74 -27.21 25.85
C LYS A 535 2.08 -28.57 25.22
N LEU A 536 2.47 -28.59 23.95
CA LEU A 536 2.84 -29.80 23.21
C LEU A 536 4.30 -30.24 23.44
N MET A 537 5.23 -29.29 23.65
CA MET A 537 6.66 -29.58 23.84
C MET A 537 7.15 -29.57 25.29
N GLY A 538 6.37 -29.05 26.24
CA GLY A 538 6.67 -29.10 27.67
C GLY A 538 8.05 -28.50 28.04
N PRO A 539 8.81 -29.09 28.99
CA PRO A 539 10.12 -28.60 29.43
C PRO A 539 11.17 -28.55 28.30
N ARG A 540 11.01 -29.38 27.26
CA ARG A 540 11.93 -29.43 26.11
C ARG A 540 11.88 -28.16 25.27
N TYR A 541 10.81 -27.38 25.34
CA TYR A 541 10.70 -26.09 24.66
C TYR A 541 11.82 -25.13 25.07
N TYR A 542 12.08 -24.99 26.38
CA TYR A 542 13.11 -24.07 26.88
C TYR A 542 14.53 -24.56 26.55
N THR A 543 14.79 -25.87 26.65
CA THR A 543 16.07 -26.47 26.25
C THR A 543 16.33 -26.33 24.75
N MET A 544 15.30 -26.52 23.92
CA MET A 544 15.39 -26.36 22.47
C MET A 544 15.57 -24.88 22.08
N ARG A 545 14.90 -23.97 22.79
CA ARG A 545 15.05 -22.52 22.59
C ARG A 545 16.49 -22.04 22.82
N ILE A 546 17.13 -22.53 23.90
CA ILE A 546 18.52 -22.22 24.21
C ILE A 546 19.47 -22.86 23.18
N ARG A 547 19.23 -24.12 22.77
CA ARG A 547 20.06 -24.77 21.73
C ARG A 547 19.96 -24.11 20.37
N LEU A 548 18.79 -23.54 20.03
CA LEU A 548 18.57 -22.84 18.76
C LEU A 548 19.08 -21.39 18.78
N GLY A 549 19.61 -20.90 19.91
CA GLY A 549 20.10 -19.53 20.04
C GLY A 549 19.01 -18.47 19.90
N LEU A 550 17.77 -18.81 20.26
CA LEU A 550 16.64 -17.89 20.14
C LEU A 550 16.72 -16.81 21.23
N PRO A 551 16.48 -15.53 20.89
CA PRO A 551 16.59 -14.43 21.83
C PRO A 551 15.61 -14.58 23.00
N SER A 552 16.02 -14.11 24.17
CA SER A 552 15.18 -14.03 25.36
C SER A 552 14.12 -12.93 25.19
N LYS A 553 13.01 -13.00 25.94
CA LYS A 553 11.94 -11.97 25.90
C LYS A 553 12.45 -10.57 26.31
N MET A 554 13.62 -10.48 26.95
CA MET A 554 14.23 -9.22 27.41
C MET A 554 15.33 -8.69 26.48
N ASP A 555 15.75 -9.47 25.48
CA ASP A 555 16.84 -9.05 24.58
C ASP A 555 16.32 -7.98 23.62
N ARG A 556 17.02 -6.85 23.55
CA ARG A 556 16.66 -5.72 22.69
C ARG A 556 17.58 -5.63 21.47
N PRO A 557 17.06 -5.19 20.30
CA PRO A 557 17.90 -4.94 19.13
C PRO A 557 18.94 -3.85 19.41
N THR A 558 20.19 -4.15 19.06
CA THR A 558 21.31 -3.21 19.04
C THR A 558 21.61 -2.79 17.60
N VAL A 559 22.40 -1.72 17.42
CA VAL A 559 22.85 -1.28 16.08
C VAL A 559 23.57 -2.39 15.31
N TYR A 560 24.29 -3.27 16.01
CA TYR A 560 24.97 -4.41 15.41
C TYR A 560 24.00 -5.50 14.94
N THR A 561 23.03 -5.89 15.78
CA THR A 561 22.03 -6.90 15.39
C THR A 561 21.16 -6.39 14.24
N GLY A 562 20.77 -5.10 14.28
CA GLY A 562 20.03 -4.46 13.20
C GLY A 562 20.78 -4.49 11.87
N ARG A 563 22.08 -4.13 11.85
CA ARG A 563 22.93 -4.21 10.65
C ARG A 563 23.08 -5.64 10.12
N THR A 564 23.20 -6.63 11.00
CA THR A 564 23.24 -8.05 10.62
C THR A 564 21.95 -8.43 9.91
N VAL A 565 20.78 -8.11 10.49
CA VAL A 565 19.49 -8.37 9.85
C VAL A 565 19.38 -7.65 8.51
N THR A 566 19.79 -6.39 8.41
CA THR A 566 19.75 -5.66 7.13
C THR A 566 20.53 -6.38 6.03
N ARG A 567 21.75 -6.84 6.32
CA ARG A 567 22.55 -7.61 5.37
C ARG A 567 21.89 -8.94 5.01
N CYS A 568 21.37 -9.67 6.00
CA CYS A 568 20.67 -10.93 5.77
C CYS A 568 19.40 -10.76 4.92
N VAL A 569 18.61 -9.72 5.16
CA VAL A 569 17.36 -9.44 4.43
C VAL A 569 17.63 -9.03 2.99
N LEU A 570 18.64 -8.16 2.76
CA LEU A 570 19.03 -7.80 1.40
C LEU A 570 19.58 -9.01 0.63
N LEU A 571 20.41 -9.83 1.29
CA LEU A 571 20.94 -11.05 0.69
C LEU A 571 19.80 -12.06 0.41
N LEU A 572 18.85 -12.19 1.33
CA LEU A 572 17.65 -13.01 1.15
C LEU A 572 16.84 -12.58 -0.08
N PHE A 573 16.64 -11.28 -0.30
CA PHE A 573 15.97 -10.75 -1.49
C PHE A 573 16.66 -11.21 -2.79
N PHE A 574 17.99 -11.04 -2.88
CA PHE A 574 18.74 -11.45 -4.08
C PHE A 574 18.76 -12.97 -4.27
N LEU A 575 18.85 -13.75 -3.20
CA LEU A 575 18.78 -15.21 -3.28
C LEU A 575 17.41 -15.70 -3.69
N ILE A 576 16.32 -15.10 -3.19
CA ILE A 576 14.96 -15.41 -3.64
C ILE A 576 14.83 -15.14 -5.14
N PHE A 577 15.35 -14.02 -5.63
CA PHE A 577 15.37 -13.73 -7.07
C PHE A 577 16.17 -14.77 -7.87
N GLY A 578 17.36 -15.14 -7.39
CA GLY A 578 18.18 -16.19 -8.00
C GLY A 578 17.50 -17.57 -7.98
N PHE A 579 16.84 -17.90 -6.88
CA PHE A 579 16.07 -19.14 -6.70
C PHE A 579 14.88 -19.20 -7.65
N CYS A 580 14.05 -18.16 -7.71
CA CYS A 580 12.91 -18.09 -8.64
C CYS A 580 13.38 -18.12 -10.10
N SER A 581 14.47 -17.42 -10.43
CA SER A 581 15.08 -17.44 -11.76
C SER A 581 15.55 -18.85 -12.16
N LEU A 582 16.22 -19.57 -11.24
CA LEU A 582 16.66 -20.94 -11.47
C LEU A 582 15.46 -21.91 -11.63
N ILE A 583 14.38 -21.72 -10.88
CA ILE A 583 13.16 -22.54 -11.04
C ILE A 583 12.51 -22.31 -12.39
N ILE A 584 12.45 -21.06 -12.86
CA ILE A 584 11.70 -20.72 -14.08
C ILE A 584 12.53 -21.01 -15.34
N PHE A 585 13.74 -20.46 -15.42
CA PHE A 585 14.60 -20.60 -16.61
C PHE A 585 15.45 -21.87 -16.59
N GLY A 586 15.66 -22.47 -15.42
CA GLY A 586 16.37 -23.75 -15.26
C GLY A 586 15.46 -24.98 -15.22
N ALA A 587 14.14 -24.82 -15.45
CA ALA A 587 13.15 -25.88 -15.34
C ALA A 587 13.52 -27.12 -16.17
N ASP A 588 13.95 -26.93 -17.42
CA ASP A 588 14.33 -28.03 -18.31
C ASP A 588 15.53 -28.80 -17.75
N CYS A 589 16.57 -28.08 -17.31
CA CYS A 589 17.78 -28.67 -16.71
C CYS A 589 17.49 -29.42 -15.40
N ILE A 590 16.50 -28.97 -14.63
CA ILE A 590 16.05 -29.64 -13.40
C ILE A 590 15.23 -30.89 -13.74
N SER A 591 14.35 -30.80 -14.74
CA SER A 591 13.50 -31.91 -15.16
C SER A 591 14.30 -33.06 -15.79
N GLU A 592 15.38 -32.73 -16.51
CA GLU A 592 16.37 -33.67 -17.03
C GLU A 592 17.27 -34.28 -15.94
N GLY A 593 17.17 -33.81 -14.69
CA GLY A 593 17.95 -34.34 -13.57
C GLY A 593 19.44 -33.99 -13.61
N ARG A 594 19.84 -32.89 -14.27
CA ARG A 594 21.25 -32.49 -14.33
C ARG A 594 21.78 -32.17 -12.94
N TRP A 595 22.84 -32.87 -12.51
CA TRP A 595 23.31 -32.84 -11.13
C TRP A 595 23.74 -31.44 -10.65
N TRP A 596 24.34 -30.64 -11.52
CA TRP A 596 24.72 -29.25 -11.19
C TRP A 596 23.51 -28.35 -10.91
N ALA A 597 22.41 -28.52 -11.66
CA ALA A 597 21.20 -27.72 -11.49
C ALA A 597 20.47 -28.08 -10.19
N VAL A 598 20.36 -29.39 -9.90
CA VAL A 598 19.79 -29.90 -8.63
C VAL A 598 20.65 -29.47 -7.43
N LEU A 599 21.98 -29.56 -7.54
CA LEU A 599 22.89 -29.12 -6.49
C LEU A 599 22.74 -27.62 -6.21
N LEU A 600 22.68 -26.78 -7.25
CA LEU A 600 22.47 -25.34 -7.10
C LEU A 600 21.12 -25.03 -6.46
N LEU A 601 20.05 -25.74 -6.84
CA LEU A 601 18.72 -25.58 -6.24
C LEU A 601 18.74 -25.92 -4.74
N VAL A 602 19.31 -27.07 -4.37
CA VAL A 602 19.42 -27.49 -2.97
C VAL A 602 20.27 -26.51 -2.16
N LEU A 603 21.40 -26.06 -2.72
CA LEU A 603 22.27 -25.07 -2.09
C LEU A 603 21.55 -23.73 -1.86
N GLN A 604 20.79 -23.24 -2.85
CA GLN A 604 19.97 -22.04 -2.70
C GLN A 604 18.94 -22.17 -1.57
N VAL A 605 18.21 -23.29 -1.51
CA VAL A 605 17.23 -23.56 -0.45
C VAL A 605 17.90 -23.62 0.93
N LEU A 606 19.06 -24.28 1.03
CA LEU A 606 19.82 -24.34 2.28
C LEU A 606 20.29 -22.96 2.75
N ILE A 607 20.77 -22.11 1.84
CA ILE A 607 21.19 -20.75 2.21
C ILE A 607 19.98 -19.89 2.60
N ILE A 608 18.87 -19.96 1.86
CA ILE A 608 17.63 -19.23 2.21
C ILE A 608 17.13 -19.62 3.60
N THR A 609 17.07 -20.93 3.88
CA THR A 609 16.63 -21.43 5.20
C THR A 609 17.60 -21.05 6.32
N LEU A 610 18.90 -21.06 6.05
CA LEU A 610 19.93 -20.59 6.98
C LEU A 610 19.81 -19.08 7.28
N LEU A 611 19.54 -18.24 6.27
CA LEU A 611 19.32 -16.81 6.50
C LEU A 611 18.06 -16.54 7.31
N ILE A 612 16.96 -17.24 7.01
CA ILE A 612 15.73 -17.14 7.80
C ILE A 612 16.02 -17.54 9.26
N PHE A 613 16.79 -18.61 9.46
CA PHE A 613 17.18 -19.04 10.80
C PHE A 613 18.05 -18.00 11.52
N ILE A 614 19.03 -17.39 10.84
CA ILE A 614 19.85 -16.31 11.40
C ILE A 614 18.99 -15.10 11.79
N ILE A 615 18.00 -14.73 10.97
CA ILE A 615 17.07 -13.63 11.28
C ILE A 615 16.25 -13.95 12.53
N ILE A 616 15.75 -15.17 12.66
CA ILE A 616 14.98 -15.62 13.84
C ILE A 616 15.81 -15.58 15.13
N GLN A 617 17.13 -15.76 15.05
CA GLN A 617 18.04 -15.66 16.19
C GLN A 617 18.28 -14.21 16.67
N GLN A 618 17.90 -13.20 15.88
CA GLN A 618 18.11 -11.81 16.27
C GLN A 618 16.95 -11.30 17.15
N PRO A 619 17.23 -10.44 18.15
CA PRO A 619 16.20 -9.88 19.02
C PRO A 619 15.26 -8.94 18.24
N GLU A 620 13.95 -9.13 18.42
CA GLU A 620 12.90 -8.27 17.86
C GLU A 620 12.65 -7.03 18.72
N ASN A 621 12.15 -5.97 18.10
CA ASN A 621 11.73 -4.77 18.79
C ASN A 621 10.48 -5.07 19.67
N PRO A 622 10.52 -4.80 20.99
CA PRO A 622 9.43 -5.15 21.91
C PRO A 622 8.17 -4.27 21.78
N LYS A 623 8.23 -3.21 20.97
CA LYS A 623 7.12 -2.26 20.82
C LYS A 623 5.88 -2.91 20.22
N ARG A 624 4.79 -2.92 21.01
CA ARG A 624 3.49 -3.41 20.55
C ARG A 624 2.76 -2.36 19.73
N LEU A 625 2.38 -2.73 18.52
CA LEU A 625 1.52 -1.95 17.65
C LEU A 625 0.08 -2.49 17.74
N PRO A 626 -0.94 -1.66 17.46
CA PRO A 626 -2.34 -2.10 17.37
C PRO A 626 -2.56 -3.30 16.43
N TYR A 627 -1.71 -3.44 15.41
CA TYR A 627 -1.64 -4.62 14.56
C TYR A 627 -0.18 -4.96 14.24
N MET A 628 0.14 -6.25 14.26
CA MET A 628 1.44 -6.79 13.89
C MET A 628 1.22 -8.03 13.01
N ALA A 629 1.96 -8.13 11.91
CA ALA A 629 1.91 -9.27 11.01
C ALA A 629 2.29 -10.56 11.78
N PRO A 630 1.48 -11.62 11.69
CA PRO A 630 1.82 -12.90 12.29
C PRO A 630 3.05 -13.52 11.63
N CYS A 631 3.75 -14.39 12.38
CA CYS A 631 4.79 -15.28 11.85
C CYS A 631 5.92 -14.59 11.07
N VAL A 632 6.36 -13.40 11.50
CA VAL A 632 7.62 -12.81 11.03
C VAL A 632 8.79 -13.71 11.51
N PRO A 633 9.80 -14.01 10.67
CA PRO A 633 10.07 -13.49 9.32
C PRO A 633 9.44 -14.25 8.15
N PHE A 634 8.71 -15.34 8.41
CA PHE A 634 8.17 -16.23 7.38
C PHE A 634 7.14 -15.57 6.47
N VAL A 635 6.20 -14.79 7.01
CA VAL A 635 5.17 -14.13 6.20
C VAL A 635 5.79 -13.14 5.20
N PRO A 636 6.64 -12.17 5.61
CA PRO A 636 7.34 -11.31 4.66
C PRO A 636 8.23 -12.07 3.66
N ALA A 637 8.96 -13.09 4.10
CA ALA A 637 9.80 -13.89 3.20
C ALA A 637 8.99 -14.66 2.16
N SER A 638 7.83 -15.21 2.54
CA SER A 638 6.92 -15.89 1.63
C SER A 638 6.26 -14.91 0.64
N ALA A 639 5.88 -13.71 1.09
CA ALA A 639 5.38 -12.66 0.22
C ALA A 639 6.44 -12.27 -0.82
N MET A 640 7.70 -12.10 -0.41
CA MET A 640 8.81 -11.84 -1.34
C MET A 640 8.97 -12.96 -2.36
N LEU A 641 8.95 -14.23 -1.94
CA LEU A 641 9.09 -15.38 -2.83
C LEU A 641 7.98 -15.45 -3.87
N VAL A 642 6.72 -15.34 -3.45
CA VAL A 642 5.58 -15.45 -4.37
C VAL A 642 5.54 -14.25 -5.32
N ASN A 643 5.78 -13.04 -4.82
CA ASN A 643 5.76 -11.85 -5.67
C ASN A 643 6.89 -11.89 -6.72
N VAL A 644 8.10 -12.31 -6.32
CA VAL A 644 9.23 -12.44 -7.26
C VAL A 644 8.98 -13.56 -8.28
N TYR A 645 8.39 -14.67 -7.87
CA TYR A 645 8.01 -15.75 -8.79
C TYR A 645 7.00 -15.26 -9.85
N LEU A 646 5.91 -14.60 -9.43
CA LEU A 646 4.89 -14.08 -10.35
C LEU A 646 5.46 -13.03 -11.29
N MET A 647 6.33 -12.15 -10.77
CA MET A 647 7.01 -11.11 -11.55
C MET A 647 7.87 -11.70 -12.69
N LEU A 648 8.54 -12.83 -12.46
CA LEU A 648 9.35 -13.52 -13.46
C LEU A 648 8.53 -14.33 -14.48
N LYS A 649 7.23 -14.55 -14.24
CA LYS A 649 6.31 -15.21 -15.19
C LYS A 649 5.63 -14.22 -16.16
N LEU A 650 5.81 -12.92 -15.97
CA LEU A 650 5.35 -11.89 -16.89
C LEU A 650 6.19 -11.86 -18.18
N SER A 651 5.63 -11.29 -19.25
CA SER A 651 6.28 -11.20 -20.56
C SER A 651 7.58 -10.39 -20.54
N SER A 652 8.55 -10.77 -21.37
CA SER A 652 9.81 -10.04 -21.53
C SER A 652 9.61 -8.59 -22.00
N ILE A 653 8.57 -8.30 -22.78
CA ILE A 653 8.27 -6.93 -23.22
C ILE A 653 7.85 -6.04 -22.05
N THR A 654 7.17 -6.61 -21.07
CA THR A 654 6.72 -5.94 -19.84
C THR A 654 7.92 -5.53 -19.00
N TRP A 655 8.94 -6.39 -18.92
CA TRP A 655 10.23 -6.05 -18.30
C TRP A 655 10.95 -4.90 -19.01
N ILE A 656 10.97 -4.89 -20.34
CA ILE A 656 11.60 -3.80 -21.11
C ILE A 656 10.91 -2.46 -20.84
N ARG A 657 9.57 -2.43 -20.92
CA ARG A 657 8.76 -1.22 -20.64
C ARG A 657 9.00 -0.71 -19.23
N PHE A 658 8.96 -1.61 -18.25
CA PHE A 658 9.20 -1.26 -16.85
C PHE A 658 10.63 -0.76 -16.61
N ALA A 659 11.64 -1.36 -17.25
CA ALA A 659 13.03 -0.90 -17.17
C ALA A 659 13.20 0.50 -17.75
N VAL A 660 12.55 0.80 -18.88
CA VAL A 660 12.53 2.15 -19.47
C VAL A 660 11.91 3.15 -18.49
N TRP A 661 10.78 2.82 -17.86
CA TRP A 661 10.15 3.67 -16.85
C TRP A 661 11.06 3.92 -15.63
N CYS A 662 11.70 2.87 -15.12
CA CYS A 662 12.67 2.99 -14.03
C CYS A 662 13.87 3.87 -14.42
N PHE A 663 14.34 3.76 -15.66
CA PHE A 663 15.41 4.58 -16.18
C PHE A 663 15.01 6.05 -16.29
N VAL A 664 13.79 6.35 -16.76
CA VAL A 664 13.23 7.71 -16.79
C VAL A 664 13.15 8.27 -15.37
N GLY A 665 12.63 7.50 -14.40
CA GLY A 665 12.56 7.91 -13.00
C GLY A 665 13.93 8.21 -12.41
N LYS A 666 14.93 7.34 -12.63
CA LYS A 666 16.30 7.56 -12.19
C LYS A 666 16.91 8.83 -12.82
N THR A 667 16.69 9.05 -14.12
CA THR A 667 17.18 10.22 -14.83
C THR A 667 16.52 11.50 -14.32
N TYR A 668 15.21 11.46 -14.09
CA TYR A 668 14.44 12.54 -13.48
C TYR A 668 14.97 12.88 -12.09
N PHE A 669 15.15 11.88 -11.22
CA PHE A 669 15.69 12.07 -9.87
C PHE A 669 17.07 12.72 -9.91
N HIS A 670 17.95 12.27 -10.81
CA HIS A 670 19.28 12.84 -10.96
C HIS A 670 19.22 14.31 -11.41
N TYR A 671 18.48 14.60 -12.48
CA TYR A 671 18.33 15.97 -13.00
C TYR A 671 17.67 16.91 -12.00
N PHE A 672 16.60 16.47 -11.35
CA PHE A 672 15.84 17.28 -10.40
C PHE A 672 16.61 17.53 -9.10
N SER A 673 17.31 16.51 -8.60
CA SER A 673 18.24 16.66 -7.46
C SER A 673 19.35 17.66 -7.78
N ASP A 674 19.92 17.62 -8.99
CA ASP A 674 21.02 18.52 -9.37
C ASP A 674 20.55 19.96 -9.64
N LEU A 675 19.37 20.14 -10.24
CA LEU A 675 18.84 21.45 -10.61
C LEU A 675 18.32 22.26 -9.41
N PHE A 676 17.55 21.64 -8.50
CA PHE A 676 16.82 22.36 -7.44
C PHE A 676 17.51 22.33 -6.07
N LYS A 677 18.32 21.32 -5.74
CA LYS A 677 19.10 21.32 -4.48
C LYS A 677 20.42 22.06 -4.58
N GLY A 678 20.89 22.38 -5.80
CA GLY A 678 22.00 23.31 -6.02
C GLY A 678 21.62 24.80 -5.91
N LEU A 679 20.33 25.11 -5.84
CA LEU A 679 19.76 26.45 -5.69
C LEU A 679 19.29 26.78 -4.26
N LYS A 680 19.56 25.89 -3.29
CA LYS A 680 19.29 26.10 -1.86
C LYS A 680 20.55 26.42 -1.08
#